data_AF-A0AB36GQT1-F1
#
_entry.id   AF-A0AB36GQT1-F1
#
_cell.length_a   1.000
_cell.length_b   1.000
_cell.length_c   1.000
_cell.angle_alpha   90.00
_cell.angle_beta   90.00
_cell.angle_gamma   90.00
#
_symmetry.space_group_name_H-M   'P 1'
#
loop_
_entity.id
_entity.type
_entity.pdbx_description
1 polymer ?
#
loop_
_entity_poly.entity_id
_entity_poly.type
_entity_poly.pdbx_seq_one_letter_code
_entity_poly.pdbx_strand_id
1 'polypeptide(L)'
;MSDTDKTAAQDLASLKLPELRKLAAERGLRGVSGLRKGDLITALTTGQVPARGAKAAAQGEAKDAPAAEDSAQKELKKDAQPRRATRKASRPAGAADQASEKQEPENTHKGEDGAQESEQKDGHDEQRYESRSQARRARRNRARRQEREAREEAKGNNNGNGNGNGAEDKQSKSEGNQSRGGNNSDNSDNGDHGNGGNNGGGNNGGGNNNRRDNHRNDDDNNGGGGRRNRRNRRNRRGRDRDGGGNGGNDLQIREGDEVQVVGGILEVVDNNVAFLRTTGYRAASSDVFVNNNLVRRLGLRSGDALTGKVKVSGPTHTHGNGRNRRKYNQLVEVDTVNGLDPSTAKERPDFAKLTPLYPNQRLRLETDPKILTTRVIDLIMPIGKGQRALIVSPPKAGKTTILQNIANAIATNNPECYLMVVLVDERPEEVTDMQRSVNGEVIASTFDRPPSEHTSVAELAIERAKRLVEQGKDVVVLLDSITRLGRAYNNSSPASGRILSGGVDSNALYPPKRFLGAARNIENGGSLTIIATAMVETGSTGDTVIFEEFKGTGNAELKLDRAISERRIFPAVDVNPSGTRKDELLLVPEEARIMTKLRRILSGLDSFAAIDLLIKQLKKTRSNGEFLMQVASSAPMAADTDEEDYK
;
A
#
# COMPACT_ATOMS: atom_id res chain seq x y z
N MET A 1 5.46 12.50 57.84
CA MET A 1 4.03 12.40 57.46
C MET A 1 3.45 11.27 58.28
N SER A 2 2.62 11.63 59.27
CA SER A 2 1.98 10.69 60.20
C SER A 2 0.97 9.80 59.47
N ASP A 3 0.64 8.62 60.03
CA ASP A 3 -0.28 7.66 59.41
C ASP A 3 -1.67 8.25 59.07
N THR A 4 -2.05 9.36 59.70
CA THR A 4 -3.27 10.13 59.41
C THR A 4 -3.33 10.73 58.00
N ASP A 5 -2.19 11.13 57.40
CA ASP A 5 -2.14 11.72 56.06
C ASP A 5 -2.28 10.67 54.94
N LYS A 6 -1.87 9.42 55.22
CA LYS A 6 -1.98 8.32 54.26
C LYS A 6 -3.42 7.85 54.10
N THR A 7 -4.20 7.83 55.17
CA THR A 7 -5.62 7.45 55.14
C THR A 7 -6.45 8.45 54.33
N ALA A 8 -6.22 9.75 54.53
CA ALA A 8 -6.89 10.80 53.77
C ALA A 8 -6.56 10.77 52.27
N ALA A 9 -5.33 10.43 51.89
CA ALA A 9 -4.92 10.28 50.49
C ALA A 9 -5.53 9.03 49.83
N GLN A 10 -5.69 7.93 50.59
CA GLN A 10 -6.36 6.70 50.12
C GLN A 10 -7.86 6.93 49.87
N ASP A 11 -8.53 7.69 50.73
CA ASP A 11 -9.96 8.02 50.55
C ASP A 11 -10.18 8.90 49.30
N LEU A 12 -9.29 9.87 49.03
CA LEU A 12 -9.34 10.70 47.82
C LEU A 12 -9.05 9.90 46.54
N ALA A 13 -8.22 8.85 46.60
CA ALA A 13 -7.93 8.00 45.45
C ALA A 13 -9.14 7.20 44.96
N SER A 14 -10.09 6.92 45.86
CA SER A 14 -11.32 6.16 45.55
C SER A 14 -12.39 6.98 44.80
N LEU A 15 -12.37 8.31 44.93
CA LEU A 15 -13.38 9.20 44.34
C LEU A 15 -13.26 9.37 42.82
N LYS A 16 -14.38 9.66 42.16
CA LYS A 16 -14.39 9.92 40.70
C LYS A 16 -13.89 11.33 40.41
N LEU A 17 -13.36 11.53 39.20
CA LEU A 17 -12.76 12.79 38.77
C LEU A 17 -13.70 14.03 38.91
N PRO A 18 -15.02 13.93 38.65
CA PRO A 18 -15.96 15.04 38.89
C PRO A 18 -16.10 15.41 40.37
N GLU A 19 -16.09 14.41 41.27
CA GLU A 19 -16.19 14.61 42.72
C GLU A 19 -14.95 15.29 43.27
N LEU A 20 -13.75 14.86 42.83
CA LEU A 20 -12.48 15.50 43.18
C LEU A 20 -12.41 16.96 42.73
N ARG A 21 -12.97 17.29 41.57
CA ARG A 21 -13.05 18.68 41.09
C ARG A 21 -14.01 19.53 41.93
N LYS A 22 -15.14 18.96 42.35
CA LYS A 22 -16.09 19.62 43.23
C LYS A 22 -15.46 19.91 44.60
N LEU A 23 -14.76 18.93 45.16
CA LEU A 23 -14.04 19.05 46.44
C LEU A 23 -12.90 20.08 46.36
N ALA A 24 -12.19 20.13 45.23
CA ALA A 24 -11.14 21.14 45.00
C ALA A 24 -11.72 22.56 44.87
N ALA A 25 -12.91 22.70 44.25
CA ALA A 25 -13.61 23.98 44.18
C ALA A 25 -14.13 24.44 45.55
N GLU A 26 -14.67 23.52 46.36
CA GLU A 26 -15.10 23.80 47.74
C GLU A 26 -13.92 24.24 48.64
N ARG A 27 -12.72 23.72 48.39
CA ARG A 27 -11.47 24.18 49.05
C ARG A 27 -10.84 25.43 48.42
N GLY A 28 -11.49 26.05 47.44
CA GLY A 28 -11.05 27.33 46.85
C GLY A 28 -9.88 27.22 45.85
N LEU A 29 -9.53 26.03 45.38
CA LEU A 29 -8.42 25.83 44.43
C LEU A 29 -8.85 26.20 43.01
N ARG A 30 -8.30 27.30 42.48
CA ARG A 30 -8.56 27.79 41.11
C ARG A 30 -7.64 27.12 40.09
N GLY A 31 -8.11 26.87 38.87
CA GLY A 31 -7.30 26.31 37.77
C GLY A 31 -7.24 24.78 37.68
N VAL A 32 -8.07 24.07 38.46
CA VAL A 32 -8.06 22.60 38.56
C VAL A 32 -8.82 21.84 37.45
N SER A 33 -9.50 22.55 36.55
CA SER A 33 -10.34 21.97 35.49
C SER A 33 -9.55 21.18 34.43
N GLY A 34 -8.26 21.47 34.27
CA GLY A 34 -7.37 20.80 33.31
C GLY A 34 -6.44 19.73 33.91
N LEU A 35 -6.50 19.50 35.22
CA LEU A 35 -5.61 18.57 35.92
C LEU A 35 -6.07 17.12 35.82
N ARG A 36 -5.11 16.19 35.79
CA ARG A 36 -5.37 14.74 35.84
C ARG A 36 -5.71 14.33 37.28
N LYS A 37 -6.32 13.17 37.45
CA LYS A 37 -6.78 12.67 38.77
C LYS A 37 -5.66 12.67 39.82
N GLY A 38 -4.44 12.28 39.45
CA GLY A 38 -3.27 12.31 40.33
C GLY A 38 -2.94 13.73 40.81
N ASP A 39 -2.79 14.68 39.89
CA ASP A 39 -2.47 16.07 40.22
C ASP A 39 -3.57 16.77 41.05
N LEU A 40 -4.83 16.38 40.84
CA LEU A 40 -5.97 16.83 41.65
C LEU A 40 -5.90 16.32 43.09
N ILE A 41 -5.55 15.04 43.29
CA ILE A 41 -5.36 14.46 44.63
C ILE A 41 -4.19 15.16 45.31
N THR A 42 -3.07 15.34 44.60
CA THR A 42 -1.91 16.06 45.14
C THR A 42 -2.26 17.50 45.52
N ALA A 43 -3.00 18.22 44.68
CA ALA A 43 -3.44 19.59 44.98
C ALA A 43 -4.41 19.65 46.18
N LEU A 44 -5.28 18.64 46.35
CA LEU A 44 -6.19 18.54 47.48
C LEU A 44 -5.49 18.20 48.79
N THR A 45 -4.45 17.37 48.76
CA THR A 45 -3.64 17.00 49.93
C THR A 45 -2.68 18.11 50.32
N THR A 46 -2.05 18.78 49.35
CA THR A 46 -1.03 19.81 49.60
C THR A 46 -1.57 21.24 49.65
N GLY A 47 -2.82 21.45 49.24
CA GLY A 47 -3.45 22.77 49.18
C GLY A 47 -2.89 23.70 48.10
N GLN A 48 -2.02 23.21 47.21
CA GLN A 48 -1.40 24.01 46.15
C GLN A 48 -1.66 23.40 44.77
N VAL A 49 -2.05 24.23 43.81
CA VAL A 49 -2.23 23.80 42.42
C VAL A 49 -0.87 23.86 41.70
N PRO A 50 -0.35 22.73 41.19
CA PRO A 50 0.93 22.73 40.47
C PRO A 50 0.83 23.56 39.18
N ALA A 51 1.80 24.46 38.98
CA ALA A 51 1.85 25.35 37.82
C ALA A 51 2.08 24.58 36.52
N ARG A 52 1.31 24.91 35.48
CA ARG A 52 1.29 24.17 34.21
C ARG A 52 2.46 24.60 33.31
N GLY A 53 3.57 23.84 33.35
CA GLY A 53 4.43 23.60 32.19
C GLY A 53 5.91 24.00 32.29
N ALA A 54 6.80 23.00 32.30
CA ALA A 54 8.08 23.00 31.58
C ALA A 54 8.62 21.56 31.47
N LYS A 55 8.99 21.14 30.25
CA LYS A 55 9.81 19.95 30.00
C LYS A 55 11.23 20.21 30.52
N ALA A 56 11.79 19.29 31.31
CA ALA A 56 13.23 19.07 31.49
C ALA A 56 13.40 17.65 32.09
N ALA A 57 13.98 16.71 31.34
CA ALA A 57 15.40 16.35 31.37
C ALA A 57 15.73 15.38 32.52
N ALA A 58 15.80 14.09 32.19
CA ALA A 58 16.44 13.08 33.05
C ALA A 58 17.73 12.63 32.36
N GLN A 59 18.84 13.25 32.77
CA GLN A 59 20.14 12.59 32.78
C GLN A 59 20.15 11.62 33.96
N GLY A 60 20.73 10.44 33.72
CA GLY A 60 20.76 9.35 34.68
C GLY A 60 21.81 9.52 35.76
N GLU A 61 21.72 8.65 36.76
CA GLU A 61 22.86 8.09 37.47
C GLU A 61 22.47 6.71 38.00
N ALA A 62 23.33 5.73 37.73
CA ALA A 62 23.24 4.36 38.19
C ALA A 62 23.93 4.22 39.56
N LYS A 63 23.50 3.25 40.37
CA LYS A 63 24.35 2.46 41.29
C LYS A 63 23.62 1.20 41.80
N ASP A 64 24.27 0.06 41.53
CA ASP A 64 24.35 -1.28 42.17
C ASP A 64 23.82 -1.44 43.61
N ALA A 65 23.38 -2.60 44.15
CA ALA A 65 23.36 -4.06 43.83
C ALA A 65 22.48 -4.76 44.94
N PRO A 66 22.50 -6.09 45.24
CA PRO A 66 22.75 -7.34 44.50
C PRO A 66 21.61 -8.40 44.66
N ALA A 67 21.86 -9.61 44.11
CA ALA A 67 21.02 -10.80 43.99
C ALA A 67 20.92 -11.72 45.24
N ALA A 68 19.86 -12.55 45.29
CA ALA A 68 19.77 -13.98 45.73
C ALA A 68 18.27 -14.40 45.75
N GLU A 69 17.82 -15.35 44.93
CA GLU A 69 17.59 -16.78 45.28
C GLU A 69 16.79 -17.02 46.58
N ASP A 70 15.56 -17.54 46.49
CA ASP A 70 15.24 -18.95 46.79
C ASP A 70 13.75 -19.29 46.53
N SER A 71 13.58 -20.58 46.26
CA SER A 71 12.44 -21.45 46.00
C SER A 71 11.25 -21.41 46.98
N ALA A 72 10.07 -21.84 46.50
CA ALA A 72 9.41 -23.08 46.93
C ALA A 72 7.90 -23.10 46.60
N GLN A 73 7.49 -24.22 46.03
CA GLN A 73 6.11 -24.68 45.85
C GLN A 73 5.46 -25.01 47.19
N LYS A 74 4.14 -24.80 47.32
CA LYS A 74 3.25 -25.83 47.89
C LYS A 74 1.78 -25.61 47.55
N GLU A 75 1.19 -26.65 46.96
CA GLU A 75 -0.25 -26.91 46.88
C GLU A 75 -0.89 -27.03 48.27
N LEU A 76 -2.21 -26.79 48.35
CA LEU A 76 -3.16 -27.64 49.08
C LEU A 76 -4.60 -27.34 48.61
N LYS A 77 -5.31 -28.39 48.17
CA LYS A 77 -6.75 -28.46 47.90
C LYS A 77 -7.52 -28.73 49.20
N LYS A 78 -8.73 -28.19 49.36
CA LYS A 78 -10.03 -28.93 49.34
C LYS A 78 -11.20 -28.16 50.00
N ASP A 79 -12.32 -28.23 49.28
CA ASP A 79 -13.72 -28.46 49.69
C ASP A 79 -14.37 -27.65 50.82
N ALA A 80 -15.43 -26.90 50.47
CA ALA A 80 -16.83 -27.27 50.78
C ALA A 80 -17.80 -26.06 50.63
N GLN A 81 -18.75 -26.19 49.70
CA GLN A 81 -20.05 -25.48 49.64
C GLN A 81 -21.09 -26.23 50.53
N PRO A 82 -22.40 -25.88 50.60
CA PRO A 82 -23.12 -24.58 50.51
C PRO A 82 -24.31 -24.46 51.52
N ARG A 83 -24.92 -23.26 51.66
CA ARG A 83 -26.35 -23.05 52.03
C ARG A 83 -26.82 -21.72 51.41
N ARG A 84 -27.76 -21.68 50.45
CA ARG A 84 -29.21 -21.98 50.43
C ARG A 84 -30.06 -20.88 51.09
N ALA A 85 -30.88 -20.20 50.27
CA ALA A 85 -32.31 -19.92 50.46
C ALA A 85 -32.75 -18.79 49.50
N THR A 86 -33.89 -18.78 48.79
CA THR A 86 -35.03 -19.70 48.69
C THR A 86 -36.05 -19.14 47.69
N ARG A 87 -36.76 -20.09 47.02
CA ARG A 87 -38.23 -20.13 46.73
C ARG A 87 -38.71 -19.41 45.46
N LYS A 88 -39.67 -19.94 44.69
CA LYS A 88 -40.40 -21.24 44.60
C LYS A 88 -41.15 -21.18 43.23
N ALA A 89 -41.16 -22.26 42.43
CA ALA A 89 -42.31 -23.16 42.14
C ALA A 89 -43.53 -22.46 41.47
N SER A 90 -44.21 -22.96 40.44
CA SER A 90 -44.47 -24.34 39.99
C SER A 90 -45.21 -24.32 38.62
N ARG A 91 -45.01 -25.39 37.81
CA ARG A 91 -45.83 -25.85 36.64
C ARG A 91 -47.20 -26.42 37.13
N PRO A 92 -48.17 -26.95 36.31
CA PRO A 92 -48.11 -27.38 34.88
C PRO A 92 -49.39 -27.20 33.98
N ALA A 93 -49.23 -27.62 32.71
CA ALA A 93 -50.20 -28.27 31.78
C ALA A 93 -51.31 -27.49 31.04
N GLY A 94 -51.44 -27.77 29.72
CA GLY A 94 -52.75 -28.05 29.07
C GLY A 94 -53.25 -27.16 27.92
N ALA A 95 -53.03 -27.63 26.67
CA ALA A 95 -53.93 -27.72 25.50
C ALA A 95 -54.66 -26.50 24.83
N ALA A 96 -54.57 -26.52 23.47
CA ALA A 96 -55.48 -26.01 22.41
C ALA A 96 -55.66 -24.47 22.28
N ASP A 97 -55.79 -23.83 21.11
CA ASP A 97 -56.23 -24.27 19.78
C ASP A 97 -55.87 -23.21 18.69
N GLN A 98 -55.94 -23.62 17.42
CA GLN A 98 -56.22 -22.83 16.19
C GLN A 98 -55.15 -21.99 15.45
N ALA A 99 -54.70 -22.58 14.33
CA ALA A 99 -54.76 -22.10 12.95
C ALA A 99 -54.46 -20.61 12.61
N SER A 100 -53.45 -20.38 11.77
CA SER A 100 -53.62 -19.88 10.39
C SER A 100 -52.27 -19.54 9.73
N GLU A 101 -52.11 -20.05 8.51
CA GLU A 101 -51.00 -19.80 7.58
C GLU A 101 -51.00 -18.32 7.13
N LYS A 102 -49.80 -17.76 6.97
CA LYS A 102 -49.57 -16.46 6.30
C LYS A 102 -48.88 -16.70 4.97
N GLN A 103 -49.59 -16.38 3.89
CA GLN A 103 -49.03 -15.95 2.61
C GLN A 103 -49.32 -14.46 2.42
N GLU A 104 -48.43 -13.81 1.66
CA GLU A 104 -48.41 -12.40 1.27
C GLU A 104 -49.72 -11.92 0.60
N PRO A 105 -49.94 -10.61 0.40
CA PRO A 105 -49.43 -10.02 -0.85
C PRO A 105 -49.03 -8.53 -0.81
N GLU A 106 -48.46 -8.14 -1.96
CA GLU A 106 -48.13 -6.82 -2.46
C GLU A 106 -49.25 -5.75 -2.41
N ASN A 107 -48.80 -4.51 -2.60
CA ASN A 107 -49.24 -3.52 -3.60
C ASN A 107 -49.81 -2.17 -3.10
N THR A 108 -49.07 -1.11 -3.47
CA THR A 108 -49.51 0.19 -4.05
C THR A 108 -50.64 1.03 -3.42
N HIS A 109 -50.29 2.31 -3.22
CA HIS A 109 -50.94 3.56 -3.70
C HIS A 109 -51.27 4.66 -2.65
N LYS A 110 -50.63 5.84 -2.90
CA LYS A 110 -51.17 7.23 -3.03
C LYS A 110 -51.97 7.93 -1.92
N GLY A 111 -51.61 9.23 -1.75
CA GLY A 111 -52.46 10.38 -1.34
C GLY A 111 -52.33 10.74 0.14
N GLU A 112 -51.67 11.85 0.54
CA GLU A 112 -52.21 13.23 0.70
C GLU A 112 -53.42 13.26 1.66
N ASP A 113 -53.51 14.01 2.77
CA ASP A 113 -53.02 15.35 3.14
C ASP A 113 -53.03 15.52 4.69
N GLY A 114 -52.32 16.54 5.20
CA GLY A 114 -52.44 16.97 6.61
C GLY A 114 -51.44 18.07 7.01
N ALA A 115 -51.78 19.32 6.68
CA ALA A 115 -51.02 20.54 6.92
C ALA A 115 -50.81 20.92 8.41
N GLN A 116 -49.68 21.57 8.72
CA GLN A 116 -49.65 22.90 9.37
C GLN A 116 -48.23 23.52 9.41
N GLU A 117 -48.21 24.84 9.17
CA GLU A 117 -47.12 25.78 8.85
C GLU A 117 -46.11 26.02 9.99
N SER A 118 -44.85 26.38 9.71
CA SER A 118 -44.46 27.80 9.55
C SER A 118 -43.07 27.98 8.94
N GLU A 119 -43.00 28.98 8.06
CA GLU A 119 -41.89 29.40 7.21
C GLU A 119 -40.76 30.13 7.95
N GLN A 120 -39.52 30.03 7.43
CA GLN A 120 -38.72 31.20 7.11
C GLN A 120 -37.80 30.93 5.91
N LYS A 121 -38.02 31.71 4.86
CA LYS A 121 -37.36 31.70 3.55
C LYS A 121 -35.99 32.41 3.63
N ASP A 122 -35.01 31.87 2.90
CA ASP A 122 -34.07 32.68 2.12
C ASP A 122 -33.84 32.00 0.77
N GLY A 123 -34.15 32.74 -0.29
CA GLY A 123 -34.29 32.22 -1.65
C GLY A 123 -32.99 32.18 -2.43
N HIS A 124 -32.78 31.10 -3.18
CA HIS A 124 -32.00 31.10 -4.41
C HIS A 124 -32.60 30.09 -5.41
N ASP A 125 -33.02 30.60 -6.56
CA ASP A 125 -33.56 29.85 -7.70
C ASP A 125 -32.66 28.67 -8.12
N GLU A 126 -33.17 27.45 -8.03
CA GLU A 126 -32.57 26.28 -8.67
C GLU A 126 -33.13 26.08 -10.08
N GLN A 127 -32.37 26.51 -11.10
CA GLN A 127 -32.61 26.10 -12.48
C GLN A 127 -32.32 24.61 -12.65
N ARG A 128 -33.37 23.82 -12.90
CA ARG A 128 -33.26 22.39 -13.21
C ARG A 128 -32.83 22.21 -14.66
N TYR A 129 -31.68 21.56 -14.88
CA TYR A 129 -31.15 21.27 -16.22
C TYR A 129 -31.62 19.90 -16.71
N GLU A 130 -32.17 19.84 -17.93
CA GLU A 130 -32.78 18.63 -18.50
C GLU A 130 -31.76 17.58 -18.97
N SER A 131 -30.46 17.90 -19.02
CA SER A 131 -29.42 16.92 -19.36
C SER A 131 -28.09 17.15 -18.64
N ARG A 132 -27.33 16.05 -18.43
CA ARG A 132 -26.00 16.05 -17.80
C ARG A 132 -24.97 16.92 -18.55
N SER A 133 -25.12 17.08 -19.87
CA SER A 133 -24.24 17.92 -20.70
C SER A 133 -24.51 19.42 -20.49
N GLN A 134 -25.78 19.83 -20.33
CA GLN A 134 -26.15 21.20 -19.99
C GLN A 134 -25.68 21.59 -18.58
N ALA A 135 -25.87 20.73 -17.59
CA ALA A 135 -25.39 20.96 -16.23
C ALA A 135 -23.86 21.16 -16.19
N ARG A 136 -23.10 20.40 -17.00
CA ARG A 136 -21.64 20.56 -17.14
C ARG A 136 -21.23 21.88 -17.78
N ARG A 137 -21.94 22.34 -18.83
CA ARG A 137 -21.68 23.64 -19.47
C ARG A 137 -21.98 24.81 -18.52
N ALA A 138 -23.09 24.74 -17.78
CA ALA A 138 -23.46 25.74 -16.79
C ALA A 138 -22.40 25.86 -15.66
N ARG A 139 -21.90 24.73 -15.16
CA ARG A 139 -20.81 24.72 -14.16
C ARG A 139 -19.52 25.33 -14.69
N ARG A 140 -19.14 25.02 -15.93
CA ARG A 140 -17.93 25.56 -16.57
C ARG A 140 -18.01 27.08 -16.78
N ASN A 141 -19.18 27.59 -17.13
CA ASN A 141 -19.38 29.04 -17.29
C ASN A 141 -19.38 29.77 -15.95
N ARG A 142 -19.93 29.17 -14.88
CA ARG A 142 -19.90 29.73 -13.53
C ARG A 142 -18.48 29.81 -12.96
N ALA A 143 -17.67 28.77 -13.18
CA ALA A 143 -16.26 28.77 -12.79
C ALA A 143 -15.44 29.86 -13.52
N ARG A 144 -15.68 30.07 -14.83
CA ARG A 144 -15.03 31.14 -15.59
C ARG A 144 -15.43 32.54 -15.12
N ARG A 145 -16.64 32.71 -14.61
CA ARG A 145 -17.12 33.99 -14.07
C ARG A 145 -16.46 34.30 -12.73
N GLN A 146 -16.38 33.32 -11.84
CA GLN A 146 -15.68 33.45 -10.55
C GLN A 146 -14.17 33.70 -10.73
N GLU A 147 -13.55 33.08 -11.74
CA GLU A 147 -12.14 33.31 -12.06
C GLU A 147 -11.89 34.73 -12.61
N ARG A 148 -12.90 35.34 -13.25
CA ARG A 148 -12.83 36.73 -13.73
C ARG A 148 -13.03 37.72 -12.59
N GLU A 149 -13.97 37.47 -11.69
CA GLU A 149 -14.24 38.27 -10.49
C GLU A 149 -13.04 38.24 -9.52
N ALA A 150 -12.44 37.08 -9.28
CA ALA A 150 -11.22 36.96 -8.46
C ALA A 150 -10.00 37.70 -9.06
N ARG A 151 -9.95 37.84 -10.38
CA ARG A 151 -8.87 38.55 -11.09
C ARG A 151 -9.06 40.06 -11.10
N GLU A 152 -10.29 40.52 -10.91
CA GLU A 152 -10.63 41.94 -10.72
C GLU A 152 -10.39 42.37 -9.27
N GLU A 153 -10.70 41.52 -8.28
CA GLU A 153 -10.34 41.77 -6.86
C GLU A 153 -8.81 41.78 -6.63
N ALA A 154 -8.05 40.91 -7.30
CA ALA A 154 -6.59 40.90 -7.21
C ALA A 154 -5.91 42.15 -7.80
N LYS A 155 -6.61 42.95 -8.61
CA LYS A 155 -6.11 44.23 -9.15
C LYS A 155 -6.48 45.45 -8.30
N GLY A 156 -7.41 45.31 -7.34
CA GLY A 156 -7.84 46.40 -6.45
C GLY A 156 -6.92 46.64 -5.25
N ASN A 157 -6.05 45.69 -4.89
CA ASN A 157 -5.34 45.70 -3.61
C ASN A 157 -3.87 46.13 -3.66
N ASN A 158 -3.44 46.83 -4.72
CA ASN A 158 -2.05 47.28 -4.84
C ASN A 158 -1.93 48.74 -5.32
N ASN A 159 -2.60 49.67 -4.63
CA ASN A 159 -2.27 51.09 -4.75
C ASN A 159 -2.48 51.82 -3.42
N GLY A 160 -1.39 51.97 -2.68
CA GLY A 160 -1.33 52.76 -1.45
C GLY A 160 0.10 53.15 -1.11
N ASN A 161 0.69 54.08 -1.86
CA ASN A 161 1.39 55.27 -1.32
C ASN A 161 2.07 56.13 -2.41
N GLY A 162 1.74 57.43 -2.43
CA GLY A 162 2.72 58.51 -2.64
C GLY A 162 2.58 59.41 -3.88
N ASN A 163 1.93 60.57 -3.69
CA ASN A 163 2.10 61.91 -4.32
C ASN A 163 2.12 62.05 -5.86
N GLY A 164 1.46 63.00 -6.52
CA GLY A 164 0.74 64.21 -6.13
C GLY A 164 0.61 65.12 -7.37
N ASN A 165 -0.38 66.03 -7.35
CA ASN A 165 -0.63 67.18 -8.24
C ASN A 165 -1.66 67.01 -9.38
N GLY A 166 -2.91 67.34 -9.05
CA GLY A 166 -3.63 68.54 -9.53
C GLY A 166 -3.88 68.72 -11.03
N ALA A 167 -5.15 68.63 -11.44
CA ALA A 167 -5.96 69.75 -11.98
C ALA A 167 -7.21 69.23 -12.72
N GLU A 168 -8.29 69.97 -12.53
CA GLU A 168 -9.64 69.85 -13.08
C GLU A 168 -9.67 70.08 -14.61
N ASP A 169 -10.62 69.48 -15.35
CA ASP A 169 -11.79 70.20 -15.88
C ASP A 169 -12.78 69.27 -16.65
N LYS A 170 -13.98 69.81 -16.89
CA LYS A 170 -15.32 69.21 -17.08
C LYS A 170 -15.74 68.77 -18.51
N GLN A 171 -16.97 68.22 -18.53
CA GLN A 171 -18.07 68.26 -19.54
C GLN A 171 -18.26 67.03 -20.45
N SER A 172 -19.28 66.19 -20.18
CA SER A 172 -20.70 66.21 -20.66
C SER A 172 -20.85 65.68 -22.10
N LYS A 173 -21.80 64.82 -22.52
CA LYS A 173 -23.25 64.77 -22.24
C LYS A 173 -23.91 63.56 -22.97
N SER A 174 -25.10 63.13 -22.49
CA SER A 174 -26.26 62.52 -23.21
C SER A 174 -26.15 61.02 -23.63
N GLU A 175 -26.90 60.07 -23.01
CA GLU A 175 -28.33 59.67 -23.24
C GLU A 175 -28.61 59.20 -24.68
N GLY A 176 -29.29 58.10 -25.02
CA GLY A 176 -30.04 57.04 -24.33
C GLY A 176 -30.81 56.20 -25.38
N ASN A 177 -31.48 55.14 -24.91
CA ASN A 177 -32.71 54.52 -25.44
C ASN A 177 -32.72 53.18 -26.24
N GLN A 178 -33.20 52.14 -25.54
CA GLN A 178 -34.33 51.21 -25.81
C GLN A 178 -34.41 50.27 -27.04
N SER A 179 -34.50 48.98 -26.67
CA SER A 179 -35.20 47.79 -27.20
C SER A 179 -36.22 47.90 -28.35
N ARG A 180 -36.18 46.91 -29.27
CA ARG A 180 -37.29 45.98 -29.63
C ARG A 180 -36.80 44.93 -30.67
N GLY A 181 -37.30 43.69 -30.55
CA GLY A 181 -36.81 42.50 -31.26
C GLY A 181 -37.56 42.05 -32.52
N GLY A 182 -37.32 40.80 -32.96
CA GLY A 182 -38.17 40.06 -33.90
C GLY A 182 -37.47 39.13 -34.92
N ASN A 183 -37.62 37.82 -34.71
CA ASN A 183 -37.96 36.72 -35.66
C ASN A 183 -37.08 36.14 -36.80
N ASN A 184 -37.33 34.82 -36.96
CA ASN A 184 -37.12 33.82 -38.05
C ASN A 184 -35.76 33.07 -38.11
N SER A 185 -35.67 31.74 -37.87
CA SER A 185 -36.22 30.52 -38.55
C SER A 185 -35.62 30.33 -39.95
N ASP A 186 -35.18 29.17 -40.48
CA ASP A 186 -35.25 27.72 -40.25
C ASP A 186 -34.00 27.10 -40.96
N ASN A 187 -33.30 26.10 -40.45
CA ASN A 187 -33.48 24.63 -40.56
C ASN A 187 -32.96 23.96 -41.87
N SER A 188 -32.41 22.74 -41.68
CA SER A 188 -32.10 21.67 -42.67
C SER A 188 -30.79 21.82 -43.48
N ASP A 189 -29.96 20.81 -43.76
CA ASP A 189 -30.05 19.35 -43.64
C ASP A 189 -28.63 18.71 -43.72
N ASN A 190 -28.57 17.42 -43.33
CA ASN A 190 -27.56 16.34 -43.51
C ASN A 190 -26.44 16.52 -44.56
N GLY A 191 -25.24 15.93 -44.46
CA GLY A 191 -24.81 14.66 -43.84
C GLY A 191 -24.01 13.84 -44.87
N ASP A 192 -23.07 13.01 -44.40
CA ASP A 192 -22.33 11.95 -45.14
C ASP A 192 -21.19 12.34 -46.10
N HIS A 193 -19.91 12.08 -45.79
CA HIS A 193 -19.12 10.83 -45.74
C HIS A 193 -18.39 10.52 -47.07
N GLY A 194 -17.07 10.37 -46.93
CA GLY A 194 -16.42 9.14 -47.40
C GLY A 194 -15.51 9.22 -48.61
N ASN A 195 -14.27 8.72 -48.38
CA ASN A 195 -13.40 8.04 -49.34
C ASN A 195 -12.65 8.94 -50.33
N GLY A 196 -11.37 8.81 -50.61
CA GLY A 196 -10.41 7.73 -50.40
C GLY A 196 -9.49 7.68 -51.64
N GLY A 197 -8.21 7.37 -51.44
CA GLY A 197 -7.38 6.78 -52.49
C GLY A 197 -6.44 7.70 -53.29
N ASN A 198 -5.15 7.49 -53.00
CA ASN A 198 -4.20 6.89 -53.93
C ASN A 198 -3.20 7.79 -54.69
N ASN A 199 -1.93 7.41 -54.47
CA ASN A 199 -0.80 7.30 -55.39
C ASN A 199 -0.09 8.50 -56.00
N GLY A 200 1.24 8.37 -55.98
CA GLY A 200 2.04 8.56 -57.21
C GLY A 200 3.23 9.49 -57.04
N GLY A 201 4.41 8.90 -56.84
CA GLY A 201 5.68 9.62 -56.77
C GLY A 201 6.15 10.21 -58.11
N GLY A 202 7.25 10.98 -58.03
CA GLY A 202 7.90 11.54 -59.20
C GLY A 202 9.11 12.40 -58.83
N ASN A 203 10.29 11.87 -59.12
CA ASN A 203 11.62 12.42 -58.91
C ASN A 203 11.99 13.49 -59.96
N ASN A 204 12.84 14.46 -59.59
CA ASN A 204 13.94 15.11 -60.33
C ASN A 204 14.02 16.65 -60.28
N GLY A 205 15.27 17.13 -60.14
CA GLY A 205 15.80 18.19 -61.01
C GLY A 205 16.01 19.55 -60.35
N GLY A 206 17.28 19.89 -60.11
CA GLY A 206 17.71 21.17 -59.54
C GLY A 206 17.52 22.41 -60.43
N GLY A 207 17.78 23.57 -59.83
CA GLY A 207 17.81 24.85 -60.54
C GLY A 207 18.08 26.01 -59.59
N ASN A 208 19.32 26.48 -59.56
CA ASN A 208 19.74 27.80 -59.07
C ASN A 208 18.82 28.89 -59.64
N ASN A 209 18.44 29.89 -58.83
CA ASN A 209 18.43 31.28 -59.28
C ASN A 209 18.25 32.30 -58.15
N ASN A 210 19.23 33.21 -58.08
CA ASN A 210 19.17 34.49 -57.41
C ASN A 210 17.91 35.28 -57.82
N ARG A 211 17.20 35.85 -56.84
CA ARG A 211 16.39 37.04 -57.04
C ARG A 211 16.65 38.05 -55.92
N ARG A 212 17.29 39.14 -56.32
CA ARG A 212 17.16 40.47 -55.70
C ARG A 212 15.73 40.95 -55.92
N ASP A 213 15.13 41.54 -54.90
CA ASP A 213 14.39 42.82 -54.96
C ASP A 213 14.05 43.22 -53.51
N ASN A 214 14.61 44.31 -52.96
CA ASN A 214 14.20 45.72 -53.09
C ASN A 214 12.87 46.02 -52.36
N HIS A 215 12.88 46.91 -51.36
CA HIS A 215 11.83 47.86 -50.92
C HIS A 215 12.45 48.72 -49.78
N ARG A 216 12.84 49.98 -50.03
CA ARG A 216 12.04 51.24 -50.04
C ARG A 216 11.74 51.81 -48.65
N ASN A 217 12.43 52.90 -48.28
CA ASN A 217 11.88 54.23 -47.95
C ASN A 217 12.86 55.04 -47.06
N ASP A 218 13.37 56.16 -47.59
CA ASP A 218 13.16 57.56 -47.16
C ASP A 218 12.51 57.77 -45.77
N ASP A 219 12.80 58.77 -44.95
CA ASP A 219 13.69 59.94 -45.02
C ASP A 219 13.75 60.53 -43.60
N ASP A 220 14.71 61.43 -43.40
CA ASP A 220 14.64 62.63 -42.55
C ASP A 220 14.75 62.61 -41.00
N ASN A 221 15.90 63.19 -40.60
CA ASN A 221 16.09 64.32 -39.69
C ASN A 221 16.08 64.18 -38.15
N ASN A 222 17.29 64.42 -37.63
CA ASN A 222 17.65 65.47 -36.67
C ASN A 222 17.35 65.30 -35.16
N GLY A 223 18.44 65.31 -34.39
CA GLY A 223 18.56 66.05 -33.14
C GLY A 223 17.99 65.42 -31.87
N GLY A 224 18.88 65.02 -30.94
CA GLY A 224 18.46 64.82 -29.54
C GLY A 224 19.37 63.89 -28.76
N GLY A 225 20.20 64.46 -27.89
CA GLY A 225 21.26 63.75 -27.19
C GLY A 225 20.80 62.74 -26.14
N GLY A 226 21.66 61.73 -25.96
CA GLY A 226 22.00 61.23 -24.63
C GLY A 226 21.17 60.08 -24.08
N ARG A 227 21.89 59.08 -23.56
CA ARG A 227 21.47 58.03 -22.61
C ARG A 227 20.97 56.69 -23.19
N ARG A 228 21.69 56.06 -24.13
CA ARG A 228 21.52 54.61 -24.39
C ARG A 228 22.81 53.79 -24.59
N ASN A 229 23.94 54.19 -24.00
CA ASN A 229 25.20 53.43 -24.06
C ASN A 229 25.66 52.82 -22.72
N ARG A 230 24.76 52.10 -22.03
CA ARG A 230 25.10 51.25 -20.86
C ARG A 230 24.49 49.83 -20.94
N ARG A 231 24.32 49.26 -22.13
CA ARG A 231 23.87 47.85 -22.30
C ARG A 231 24.77 46.97 -23.17
N ASN A 232 25.96 47.43 -23.58
CA ASN A 232 26.90 46.63 -24.39
C ASN A 232 28.23 46.26 -23.71
N ARG A 233 28.32 46.30 -22.36
CA ARG A 233 29.52 45.86 -21.61
C ARG A 233 29.32 44.61 -20.72
N ARG A 234 28.22 43.85 -20.88
CA ARG A 234 28.02 42.56 -20.18
C ARG A 234 28.18 41.31 -21.06
N ASN A 235 28.41 41.45 -22.37
CA ASN A 235 28.59 40.32 -23.29
C ASN A 235 30.05 40.09 -23.76
N ARG A 236 31.05 40.58 -23.01
CA ARG A 236 32.49 40.33 -23.28
C ARG A 236 33.28 39.76 -22.09
N ARG A 237 32.60 39.00 -21.22
CA ARG A 237 33.22 38.09 -20.23
C ARG A 237 32.49 36.75 -20.28
N GLY A 238 32.60 36.08 -21.43
CA GLY A 238 31.96 34.78 -21.64
C GLY A 238 32.46 34.03 -22.86
N ARG A 239 33.65 34.40 -23.38
CA ARG A 239 34.22 33.78 -24.58
C ARG A 239 35.74 33.64 -24.45
N ASP A 240 36.15 32.98 -23.36
CA ASP A 240 37.48 32.38 -23.16
C ASP A 240 37.32 31.18 -22.21
N ARG A 241 36.37 30.30 -22.54
CA ARG A 241 36.25 28.96 -21.95
C ARG A 241 35.90 27.93 -23.03
N ASP A 242 36.46 28.11 -24.23
CA ASP A 242 36.69 27.02 -25.19
C ASP A 242 38.04 26.37 -24.88
N GLY A 243 38.22 25.99 -23.61
CA GLY A 243 39.07 24.85 -23.29
C GLY A 243 38.16 23.64 -23.40
N GLY A 244 38.47 22.72 -24.31
CA GLY A 244 37.83 21.42 -24.45
C GLY A 244 37.88 20.65 -23.12
N GLY A 245 36.93 20.99 -22.25
CA GLY A 245 36.71 20.35 -20.98
C GLY A 245 35.95 19.09 -21.26
N ASN A 246 36.70 18.03 -21.45
CA ASN A 246 36.26 16.64 -21.38
C ASN A 246 35.48 16.40 -20.07
N GLY A 247 34.18 16.71 -20.06
CA GLY A 247 33.25 16.39 -18.98
C GLY A 247 32.97 14.89 -18.84
N GLY A 248 33.65 14.06 -19.64
CA GLY A 248 33.70 12.60 -19.47
C GLY A 248 34.81 12.12 -18.53
N ASN A 249 35.77 12.98 -18.16
CA ASN A 249 36.96 12.56 -17.40
C ASN A 249 36.85 12.65 -15.87
N ASP A 250 35.75 13.15 -15.30
CA ASP A 250 35.55 13.15 -13.83
C ASP A 250 35.10 11.77 -13.30
N LEU A 251 34.81 10.82 -14.20
CA LEU A 251 34.51 9.42 -13.89
C LEU A 251 35.73 8.49 -14.07
N GLN A 252 36.89 9.00 -14.48
CA GLN A 252 38.09 8.17 -14.58
C GLN A 252 38.80 8.16 -13.22
N ILE A 253 39.00 6.95 -12.68
CA ILE A 253 39.82 6.73 -11.49
C ILE A 253 41.25 7.14 -11.85
N ARG A 254 41.80 8.14 -11.17
CA ARG A 254 43.20 8.56 -11.36
C ARG A 254 44.10 7.75 -10.43
N GLU A 255 45.35 7.51 -10.84
CA GLU A 255 46.37 6.94 -9.94
C GLU A 255 46.55 7.89 -8.74
N GLY A 256 46.07 7.47 -7.56
CA GLY A 256 46.01 8.27 -6.33
C GLY A 256 44.61 8.49 -5.75
N ASP A 257 43.54 8.08 -6.44
CA ASP A 257 42.18 8.11 -5.89
C ASP A 257 41.95 6.94 -4.92
N GLU A 258 41.59 7.23 -3.67
CA GLU A 258 41.10 6.22 -2.73
C GLU A 258 39.71 5.71 -3.19
N VAL A 259 39.70 4.46 -3.68
CA VAL A 259 38.49 3.77 -4.10
C VAL A 259 38.07 2.75 -3.05
N GLN A 260 36.78 2.76 -2.72
CA GLN A 260 36.18 1.77 -1.83
C GLN A 260 35.23 0.89 -2.65
N VAL A 261 35.32 -0.43 -2.45
CA VAL A 261 34.37 -1.37 -3.03
C VAL A 261 33.07 -1.29 -2.25
N VAL A 262 31.96 -1.16 -2.96
CA VAL A 262 30.61 -1.10 -2.40
C VAL A 262 29.71 -2.10 -3.12
N GLY A 263 28.79 -2.70 -2.36
CA GLY A 263 27.71 -3.52 -2.88
C GLY A 263 26.37 -3.00 -2.38
N GLY A 264 25.32 -3.17 -3.19
CA GLY A 264 23.97 -2.79 -2.77
C GLY A 264 22.90 -3.07 -3.82
N ILE A 265 21.67 -2.62 -3.55
CA ILE A 265 20.54 -2.75 -4.46
C ILE A 265 20.25 -1.38 -5.08
N LEU A 266 20.21 -1.31 -6.40
CA LEU A 266 19.91 -0.09 -7.13
C LEU A 266 18.44 0.28 -6.97
N GLU A 267 18.17 1.50 -6.52
CA GLU A 267 16.86 2.12 -6.53
C GLU A 267 16.89 3.34 -7.44
N VAL A 268 16.04 3.30 -8.47
CA VAL A 268 15.85 4.45 -9.37
C VAL A 268 14.62 5.20 -8.87
N VAL A 269 14.84 6.33 -8.19
CA VAL A 269 13.77 7.13 -7.57
C VAL A 269 13.04 7.93 -8.64
N ASP A 270 13.80 8.59 -9.51
CA ASP A 270 13.28 9.43 -10.61
C ASP A 270 14.18 9.27 -11.83
N ASN A 271 13.73 9.75 -12.99
CA ASN A 271 14.49 9.74 -14.26
C ASN A 271 15.89 10.39 -14.17
N ASN A 272 16.12 11.18 -13.12
CA ASN A 272 17.36 11.92 -12.89
C ASN A 272 18.11 11.49 -11.62
N VAL A 273 17.58 10.56 -10.83
CA VAL A 273 18.13 10.26 -9.50
C VAL A 273 18.08 8.76 -9.25
N ALA A 274 19.25 8.16 -9.04
CA ALA A 274 19.38 6.78 -8.64
C ALA A 274 20.36 6.64 -7.46
N PHE A 275 20.04 5.73 -6.55
CA PHE A 275 20.85 5.42 -5.38
C PHE A 275 21.09 3.92 -5.28
N LEU A 276 22.29 3.54 -4.86
CA LEU A 276 22.61 2.17 -4.47
C LEU A 276 22.43 2.06 -2.96
N ARG A 277 21.44 1.27 -2.54
CA ARG A 277 21.14 0.99 -1.13
C ARG A 277 22.14 -0.01 -0.56
N THR A 278 22.99 0.44 0.37
CA THR A 278 24.12 -0.38 0.84
C THR A 278 23.80 -1.19 2.11
N THR A 279 22.78 -0.78 2.86
CA THR A 279 22.39 -1.41 4.14
C THR A 279 21.12 -2.28 4.02
N GLY A 280 20.77 -2.71 2.80
CA GLY A 280 19.56 -3.49 2.50
C GLY A 280 18.59 -2.72 1.60
N TYR A 281 17.31 -2.70 1.96
CA TYR A 281 16.22 -2.14 1.13
C TYR A 281 15.77 -0.74 1.54
N ARG A 282 16.43 -0.14 2.54
CA ARG A 282 16.03 1.14 3.13
C ARG A 282 17.05 2.21 2.77
N ALA A 283 16.56 3.44 2.67
CA ALA A 283 17.41 4.60 2.48
C ALA A 283 18.29 4.82 3.72
N ALA A 284 19.60 4.89 3.50
CA ALA A 284 20.60 5.14 4.54
C ALA A 284 21.53 6.30 4.14
N SER A 285 22.22 6.88 5.13
CA SER A 285 23.23 7.90 4.87
C SER A 285 24.47 7.37 4.16
N SER A 286 24.69 6.05 4.22
CA SER A 286 25.76 5.34 3.53
C SER A 286 25.46 5.04 2.05
N ASP A 287 24.27 5.38 1.57
CA ASP A 287 23.87 5.10 0.19
C ASP A 287 24.76 5.84 -0.80
N VAL A 288 24.91 5.23 -1.97
CA VAL A 288 25.80 5.74 -3.01
C VAL A 288 24.97 6.29 -4.15
N PHE A 289 25.28 7.51 -4.58
CA PHE A 289 24.66 8.12 -5.73
C PHE A 289 25.16 7.47 -7.03
N VAL A 290 24.22 7.09 -7.90
CA VAL A 290 24.49 6.49 -9.21
C VAL A 290 24.10 7.48 -10.30
N ASN A 291 25.06 7.83 -11.15
CA ASN A 291 24.82 8.77 -12.25
C ASN A 291 23.92 8.12 -13.33
N ASN A 292 22.92 8.83 -13.84
CA ASN A 292 22.00 8.29 -14.86
C ASN A 292 22.69 7.90 -16.16
N ASN A 293 23.82 8.54 -16.51
CA ASN A 293 24.59 8.13 -17.67
C ASN A 293 25.10 6.70 -17.52
N LEU A 294 25.50 6.32 -16.30
CA LEU A 294 25.91 4.96 -15.96
C LEU A 294 24.72 3.99 -16.03
N VAL A 295 23.58 4.38 -15.44
CA VAL A 295 22.32 3.62 -15.48
C VAL A 295 21.90 3.33 -16.92
N ARG A 296 21.88 4.34 -17.79
CA ARG A 296 21.48 4.20 -19.20
C ARG A 296 22.50 3.42 -20.03
N ARG A 297 23.79 3.66 -19.84
CA ARG A 297 24.87 2.99 -20.60
C ARG A 297 24.86 1.47 -20.37
N LEU A 298 24.72 1.07 -19.10
CA LEU A 298 24.74 -0.32 -18.67
C LEU A 298 23.35 -0.98 -18.64
N GLY A 299 22.27 -0.24 -18.94
CA GLY A 299 20.91 -0.77 -18.94
C GLY A 299 20.42 -1.20 -17.54
N LEU A 300 20.85 -0.51 -16.50
CA LEU A 300 20.51 -0.83 -15.11
C LEU A 300 19.05 -0.46 -14.82
N ARG A 301 18.40 -1.24 -13.98
CA ARG A 301 17.00 -1.08 -13.57
C ARG A 301 16.88 -1.19 -12.05
N SER A 302 15.83 -0.61 -11.49
CA SER A 302 15.55 -0.74 -10.05
C SER A 302 15.51 -2.22 -9.65
N GLY A 303 16.05 -2.56 -8.49
CA GLY A 303 16.20 -3.94 -8.00
C GLY A 303 17.48 -4.67 -8.43
N ASP A 304 18.33 -4.07 -9.27
CA ASP A 304 19.62 -4.67 -9.62
C ASP A 304 20.58 -4.66 -8.43
N ALA A 305 21.14 -5.81 -8.08
CA ALA A 305 22.24 -5.90 -7.13
C ALA A 305 23.54 -5.55 -7.85
N LEU A 306 24.19 -4.47 -7.43
CA LEU A 306 25.43 -3.99 -8.03
C LEU A 306 26.58 -4.15 -7.05
N THR A 307 27.74 -4.54 -7.57
CA THR A 307 29.02 -4.32 -6.91
C THR A 307 29.86 -3.38 -7.76
N GLY A 308 30.61 -2.49 -7.12
CA GLY A 308 31.42 -1.54 -7.86
C GLY A 308 32.28 -0.69 -6.94
N LYS A 309 32.91 0.34 -7.52
CA LYS A 309 33.86 1.20 -6.81
C LYS A 309 33.32 2.61 -6.66
N VAL A 310 33.46 3.15 -5.44
CA VAL A 310 33.14 4.54 -5.11
C VAL A 310 34.41 5.30 -4.80
N LYS A 311 34.44 6.57 -5.22
CA LYS A 311 35.55 7.47 -4.91
C LYS A 311 35.30 8.12 -3.54
N VAL A 312 36.12 7.80 -2.55
CA VAL A 312 35.96 8.29 -1.15
C VAL A 312 36.33 9.77 -1.04
N SER A 313 37.33 10.22 -1.81
CA SER A 313 37.80 11.61 -1.83
C SER A 313 37.26 12.44 -3.01
N GLY A 314 36.14 11.99 -3.62
CA GLY A 314 35.57 12.58 -4.83
C GLY A 314 34.49 13.63 -4.58
N PRO A 315 33.97 14.28 -5.65
CA PRO A 315 32.84 15.20 -5.52
C PRO A 315 31.62 14.45 -4.98
N THR A 316 31.24 14.73 -3.74
CA THR A 316 29.99 14.23 -3.15
C THR A 316 28.80 14.92 -3.80
N HIS A 317 27.85 14.14 -4.34
CA HIS A 317 26.60 14.70 -4.85
C HIS A 317 25.71 15.10 -3.70
N THR A 318 25.12 16.30 -3.80
CA THR A 318 24.18 16.76 -2.79
C THR A 318 22.75 16.62 -3.30
N HIS A 319 21.98 15.72 -2.71
CA HIS A 319 20.58 15.49 -3.07
C HIS A 319 19.65 15.93 -1.93
N GLY A 320 18.46 16.45 -2.28
CA GLY A 320 17.46 16.99 -1.35
C GLY A 320 17.35 18.51 -1.38
N ASN A 321 16.20 19.03 -0.94
CA ASN A 321 15.89 20.48 -0.91
C ASN A 321 16.05 21.07 0.50
N GLY A 322 16.58 22.30 0.59
CA GLY A 322 16.68 23.05 1.85
C GLY A 322 17.52 22.35 2.92
N ARG A 323 16.99 22.20 4.15
CA ARG A 323 17.65 21.54 5.29
C ARG A 323 17.88 20.03 5.11
N ASN A 324 17.29 19.41 4.08
CA ASN A 324 17.44 17.98 3.81
C ASN A 324 18.52 17.68 2.74
N ARG A 325 19.35 18.66 2.38
CA ARG A 325 20.52 18.43 1.51
C ARG A 325 21.49 17.47 2.18
N ARG A 326 21.67 16.28 1.60
CA ARG A 326 22.66 15.29 2.05
C ARG A 326 23.69 15.03 0.98
N LYS A 327 24.95 14.89 1.40
CA LYS A 327 26.09 14.55 0.55
C LYS A 327 26.20 13.03 0.46
N TYR A 328 26.31 12.50 -0.75
CA TYR A 328 26.46 11.09 -1.05
C TYR A 328 27.72 10.84 -1.87
N ASN A 329 28.38 9.71 -1.63
CA ASN A 329 29.49 9.25 -2.46
C ASN A 329 28.96 8.83 -3.83
N GLN A 330 29.78 8.96 -4.88
CA GLN A 330 29.37 8.62 -6.25
C GLN A 330 29.95 7.28 -6.68
N LEU A 331 29.12 6.45 -7.32
CA LEU A 331 29.55 5.24 -8.01
C LEU A 331 30.29 5.61 -9.30
N VAL A 332 31.52 5.15 -9.44
CA VAL A 332 32.40 5.47 -10.58
C VAL A 332 32.41 4.30 -11.56
N GLU A 333 32.54 3.09 -11.04
CA GLU A 333 32.67 1.86 -11.81
C GLU A 333 31.71 0.80 -11.28
N VAL A 334 31.15 -0.03 -12.18
CA VAL A 334 30.32 -1.19 -11.84
C VAL A 334 31.10 -2.43 -12.24
N ASP A 335 31.40 -3.28 -11.27
CA ASP A 335 32.13 -4.52 -11.49
C ASP A 335 31.16 -5.65 -11.87
N THR A 336 30.03 -5.80 -11.17
CA THR A 336 29.03 -6.83 -11.48
C THR A 336 27.60 -6.31 -11.35
N VAL A 337 26.69 -6.90 -12.14
CA VAL A 337 25.25 -6.69 -12.08
C VAL A 337 24.58 -8.05 -11.86
N ASN A 338 23.99 -8.24 -10.69
CA ASN A 338 23.35 -9.49 -10.27
C ASN A 338 24.29 -10.71 -10.39
N GLY A 339 25.59 -10.51 -10.09
CA GLY A 339 26.63 -11.54 -10.19
C GLY A 339 27.12 -11.83 -11.61
N LEU A 340 26.60 -11.13 -12.62
CA LEU A 340 27.04 -11.22 -14.01
C LEU A 340 27.88 -10.00 -14.40
N ASP A 341 28.66 -10.14 -15.47
CA ASP A 341 29.33 -9.00 -16.09
C ASP A 341 28.29 -7.98 -16.60
N PRO A 342 28.53 -6.66 -16.46
CA PRO A 342 27.60 -5.63 -16.89
C PRO A 342 27.20 -5.71 -18.37
N SER A 343 28.07 -6.25 -19.24
CA SER A 343 27.76 -6.43 -20.67
C SER A 343 26.70 -7.50 -20.88
N THR A 344 26.86 -8.69 -20.29
CA THR A 344 25.89 -9.79 -20.35
C THR A 344 24.59 -9.44 -19.66
N ALA A 345 24.65 -8.75 -18.51
CA ALA A 345 23.47 -8.34 -17.77
C ALA A 345 22.56 -7.37 -18.55
N LYS A 346 23.09 -6.68 -19.56
CA LYS A 346 22.33 -5.78 -20.43
C LYS A 346 21.45 -6.51 -21.43
N GLU A 347 21.79 -7.75 -21.80
CA GLU A 347 21.08 -8.53 -22.82
C GLU A 347 19.85 -9.27 -22.28
N ARG A 348 19.69 -9.33 -20.95
CA ARG A 348 18.56 -10.03 -20.32
C ARG A 348 17.21 -9.44 -20.78
N PRO A 349 16.16 -10.28 -20.92
CA PRO A 349 14.83 -9.81 -21.29
C PRO A 349 14.22 -8.93 -20.20
N ASP A 350 13.22 -8.14 -20.59
CA ASP A 350 12.43 -7.34 -19.66
C ASP A 350 11.27 -8.18 -19.10
N PHE A 351 11.11 -8.19 -17.77
CA PHE A 351 10.07 -8.96 -17.08
C PHE A 351 8.67 -8.71 -17.65
N ALA A 352 8.37 -7.48 -18.07
CA ALA A 352 7.07 -7.14 -18.64
C ALA A 352 6.80 -7.76 -20.03
N LYS A 353 7.85 -8.13 -20.77
CA LYS A 353 7.77 -8.72 -22.12
C LYS A 353 7.73 -10.24 -22.11
N LEU A 354 8.03 -10.86 -20.97
CA LEU A 354 8.04 -12.30 -20.81
C LEU A 354 6.62 -12.88 -20.82
N THR A 355 6.43 -14.01 -21.52
CA THR A 355 5.12 -14.67 -21.66
C THR A 355 4.68 -15.32 -20.34
N PRO A 356 3.55 -14.88 -19.75
CA PRO A 356 3.03 -15.48 -18.52
C PRO A 356 2.32 -16.81 -18.81
N LEU A 357 2.58 -17.84 -18.00
CA LEU A 357 1.90 -19.13 -18.02
C LEU A 357 1.20 -19.41 -16.69
N TYR A 358 0.30 -20.40 -16.70
CA TYR A 358 -0.15 -21.02 -15.45
C TYR A 358 1.01 -21.78 -14.79
N PRO A 359 1.03 -21.86 -13.45
CA PRO A 359 1.95 -22.75 -12.74
C PRO A 359 1.76 -24.19 -13.19
N ASN A 360 2.87 -24.85 -13.56
CA ASN A 360 2.91 -26.24 -14.04
C ASN A 360 3.94 -27.09 -13.30
N GLN A 361 4.73 -26.49 -12.42
CA GLN A 361 5.66 -27.18 -11.53
C GLN A 361 5.23 -26.94 -10.09
N ARG A 362 4.99 -28.01 -9.34
CA ARG A 362 4.52 -27.96 -7.96
C ARG A 362 5.66 -27.68 -6.98
N LEU A 363 5.43 -26.77 -6.03
CA LEU A 363 6.24 -26.58 -4.82
C LEU A 363 5.67 -27.50 -3.74
N ARG A 364 6.30 -28.67 -3.52
CA ARG A 364 5.86 -29.62 -2.49
C ARG A 364 6.26 -29.09 -1.12
N LEU A 365 5.31 -29.01 -0.19
CA LEU A 365 5.52 -28.45 1.14
C LEU A 365 5.70 -29.52 2.23
N GLU A 366 5.24 -30.74 1.98
CA GLU A 366 5.40 -31.88 2.87
C GLU A 366 6.88 -32.10 3.21
N THR A 367 7.18 -32.14 4.52
CA THR A 367 8.55 -32.35 5.06
C THR A 367 8.50 -33.43 6.15
N ASP A 368 8.55 -33.05 7.44
CA ASP A 368 8.43 -33.99 8.55
C ASP A 368 6.95 -34.42 8.71
N PRO A 369 6.67 -35.74 8.87
CA PRO A 369 5.32 -36.25 9.13
C PRO A 369 4.56 -35.56 10.27
N LYS A 370 5.29 -35.00 11.26
CA LYS A 370 4.76 -34.27 12.41
C LYS A 370 4.27 -32.87 12.06
N ILE A 371 4.79 -32.26 10.98
CA ILE A 371 4.38 -30.94 10.52
C ILE A 371 3.12 -31.10 9.66
N LEU A 372 1.99 -31.25 10.35
CA LEU A 372 0.68 -31.45 9.69
C LEU A 372 0.26 -30.23 8.85
N THR A 373 0.73 -29.03 9.19
CA THR A 373 0.41 -27.80 8.45
C THR A 373 0.73 -27.91 6.98
N THR A 374 1.96 -28.31 6.64
CA THR A 374 2.40 -28.37 5.24
C THR A 374 1.70 -29.48 4.48
N ARG A 375 1.49 -30.63 5.15
CA ARG A 375 0.74 -31.77 4.62
C ARG A 375 -0.70 -31.41 4.27
N VAL A 376 -1.39 -30.67 5.15
CA VAL A 376 -2.76 -30.19 4.91
C VAL A 376 -2.79 -29.21 3.74
N ILE A 377 -1.85 -28.27 3.66
CA ILE A 377 -1.79 -27.31 2.55
C ILE A 377 -1.58 -28.04 1.23
N ASP A 378 -0.69 -29.02 1.19
CA ASP A 378 -0.41 -29.81 -0.02
C ASP A 378 -1.63 -30.58 -0.55
N LEU A 379 -2.57 -30.95 0.31
CA LEU A 379 -3.79 -31.67 -0.08
C LEU A 379 -4.94 -30.74 -0.45
N ILE A 380 -5.05 -29.59 0.21
CA ILE A 380 -6.20 -28.68 0.05
C ILE A 380 -5.92 -27.57 -0.96
N MET A 381 -4.71 -27.01 -0.94
CA MET A 381 -4.27 -25.89 -1.78
C MET A 381 -2.84 -26.15 -2.31
N PRO A 382 -2.68 -27.03 -3.31
CA PRO A 382 -1.38 -27.23 -3.96
C PRO A 382 -0.82 -25.90 -4.49
N ILE A 383 0.46 -25.63 -4.24
CA ILE A 383 1.13 -24.39 -4.67
C ILE A 383 2.11 -24.72 -5.79
N GLY A 384 2.09 -23.93 -6.86
CA GLY A 384 3.06 -24.04 -7.95
C GLY A 384 4.08 -22.91 -8.03
N LYS A 385 5.15 -23.15 -8.78
CA LYS A 385 6.09 -22.12 -9.23
C LYS A 385 5.35 -21.10 -10.10
N GLY A 386 5.29 -19.86 -9.64
CA GLY A 386 4.52 -18.79 -10.27
C GLY A 386 3.12 -18.53 -9.67
N GLN A 387 2.79 -19.16 -8.53
CA GLN A 387 1.48 -19.00 -7.89
C GLN A 387 1.28 -17.58 -7.33
N ARG A 388 0.04 -17.09 -7.40
CA ARG A 388 -0.46 -15.91 -6.67
C ARG A 388 -1.39 -16.38 -5.55
N ALA A 389 -0.80 -16.73 -4.41
CA ALA A 389 -1.53 -17.29 -3.29
C ALA A 389 -1.88 -16.23 -2.23
N LEU A 390 -3.09 -16.33 -1.68
CA LEU A 390 -3.56 -15.51 -0.57
C LEU A 390 -3.86 -16.39 0.65
N ILE A 391 -3.22 -16.11 1.78
CA ILE A 391 -3.57 -16.71 3.06
C ILE A 391 -4.51 -15.76 3.78
N VAL A 392 -5.80 -16.08 3.74
CA VAL A 392 -6.88 -15.28 4.32
C VAL A 392 -6.98 -15.64 5.79
N SER A 393 -6.54 -14.76 6.67
CA SER A 393 -6.45 -15.05 8.10
C SER A 393 -7.15 -13.97 8.95
N PRO A 394 -8.07 -14.36 9.84
CA PRO A 394 -8.44 -13.48 10.94
C PRO A 394 -7.28 -13.34 11.94
N PRO A 395 -7.31 -12.31 12.81
CA PRO A 395 -6.33 -12.16 13.87
C PRO A 395 -6.27 -13.40 14.77
N LYS A 396 -5.05 -13.79 15.19
CA LYS A 396 -4.78 -14.94 16.08
C LYS A 396 -5.10 -16.35 15.52
N ALA A 397 -5.41 -16.50 14.24
CA ALA A 397 -5.68 -17.81 13.64
C ALA A 397 -4.42 -18.66 13.35
N GLY A 398 -3.21 -18.14 13.60
CA GLY A 398 -1.95 -18.85 13.36
C GLY A 398 -1.24 -18.52 12.04
N LYS A 399 -1.55 -17.37 11.44
CA LYS A 399 -0.91 -16.81 10.22
C LYS A 399 0.61 -16.98 10.20
N THR A 400 1.30 -16.50 11.22
CA THR A 400 2.76 -16.48 11.29
C THR A 400 3.36 -17.87 11.27
N THR A 401 2.79 -18.80 12.04
CA THR A 401 3.22 -20.21 12.07
C THR A 401 3.03 -20.89 10.72
N ILE A 402 1.94 -20.60 10.01
CA ILE A 402 1.73 -21.13 8.65
C ILE A 402 2.77 -20.56 7.69
N LEU A 403 3.03 -19.25 7.73
CA LEU A 403 4.00 -18.62 6.86
C LEU A 403 5.42 -19.16 7.09
N GLN A 404 5.83 -19.34 8.35
CA GLN A 404 7.10 -19.97 8.73
C GLN A 404 7.21 -21.41 8.23
N ASN A 405 6.15 -22.21 8.41
CA ASN A 405 6.14 -23.59 7.94
C ASN A 405 6.27 -23.68 6.41
N ILE A 406 5.60 -22.80 5.66
CA ILE A 406 5.74 -22.70 4.21
C ILE A 406 7.17 -22.31 3.84
N ALA A 407 7.73 -21.29 4.51
CA ALA A 407 9.09 -20.81 4.25
C ALA A 407 10.14 -21.92 4.44
N ASN A 408 10.06 -22.63 5.57
CA ASN A 408 10.98 -23.71 5.90
C ASN A 408 10.81 -24.94 4.99
N ALA A 409 9.57 -25.24 4.59
CA ALA A 409 9.30 -26.29 3.63
C ALA A 409 9.90 -25.99 2.26
N ILE A 410 9.74 -24.76 1.76
CA ILE A 410 10.32 -24.34 0.48
C ILE A 410 11.85 -24.36 0.55
N ALA A 411 12.44 -23.83 1.63
CA ALA A 411 13.89 -23.85 1.80
C ALA A 411 14.49 -25.28 1.87
N THR A 412 13.72 -26.24 2.39
CA THR A 412 14.15 -27.65 2.51
C THR A 412 13.95 -28.43 1.22
N ASN A 413 12.77 -28.32 0.61
CA ASN A 413 12.37 -29.14 -0.54
C ASN A 413 12.76 -28.53 -1.88
N ASN A 414 12.86 -27.20 -1.95
CA ASN A 414 13.19 -26.45 -3.14
C ASN A 414 14.33 -25.44 -2.87
N PRO A 415 15.54 -25.91 -2.53
CA PRO A 415 16.68 -25.03 -2.23
C PRO A 415 17.14 -24.22 -3.46
N GLU A 416 16.71 -24.60 -4.67
CA GLU A 416 16.95 -23.81 -5.89
C GLU A 416 16.12 -22.52 -5.94
N CYS A 417 15.01 -22.44 -5.19
CA CYS A 417 14.17 -21.26 -5.13
C CYS A 417 14.79 -20.18 -4.25
N TYR A 418 14.85 -18.95 -4.77
CA TYR A 418 15.28 -17.81 -3.99
C TYR A 418 14.14 -17.31 -3.10
N LEU A 419 14.24 -17.57 -1.80
CA LEU A 419 13.21 -17.23 -0.82
C LEU A 419 13.42 -15.81 -0.25
N MET A 420 12.42 -14.96 -0.44
CA MET A 420 12.34 -13.60 0.10
C MET A 420 11.15 -13.49 1.04
N VAL A 421 11.34 -12.95 2.23
CA VAL A 421 10.27 -12.68 3.19
C VAL A 421 10.15 -11.18 3.40
N VAL A 422 9.04 -10.59 2.96
CA VAL A 422 8.77 -9.16 3.04
C VAL A 422 7.76 -8.90 4.15
N LEU A 423 8.21 -8.26 5.23
CA LEU A 423 7.40 -7.92 6.39
C LEU A 423 7.12 -6.42 6.41
N VAL A 424 5.85 -6.04 6.34
CA VAL A 424 5.41 -4.65 6.22
C VAL A 424 4.47 -4.29 7.37
N ASP A 425 4.82 -3.22 8.10
CA ASP A 425 4.03 -2.71 9.22
C ASP A 425 3.79 -3.79 10.30
N GLU A 426 4.79 -4.66 10.51
CA GLU A 426 4.73 -5.74 11.49
C GLU A 426 5.59 -5.42 12.72
N ARG A 427 5.38 -6.18 13.80
CA ARG A 427 6.04 -5.96 15.08
C ARG A 427 7.52 -6.38 15.07
N PRO A 428 8.43 -5.63 15.71
CA PRO A 428 9.86 -5.96 15.76
C PRO A 428 10.16 -7.37 16.29
N GLU A 429 9.40 -7.85 17.26
CA GLU A 429 9.54 -9.20 17.81
C GLU A 429 9.18 -10.28 16.78
N GLU A 430 8.14 -10.06 15.96
CA GLU A 430 7.74 -10.98 14.90
C GLU A 430 8.75 -10.97 13.75
N VAL A 431 9.35 -9.81 13.44
CA VAL A 431 10.44 -9.69 12.48
C VAL A 431 11.67 -10.50 12.94
N THR A 432 12.04 -10.35 14.23
CA THR A 432 13.19 -11.06 14.79
C THR A 432 12.96 -12.57 14.80
N ASP A 433 11.74 -13.01 15.13
CA ASP A 433 11.35 -14.41 15.11
C ASP A 433 11.45 -15.02 13.70
N MET A 434 10.96 -14.29 12.68
CA MET A 434 11.07 -14.69 11.28
C MET A 434 12.54 -14.77 10.81
N GLN A 435 13.37 -13.80 11.18
CA GLN A 435 14.80 -13.76 10.84
C GLN A 435 15.58 -14.95 11.41
N ARG A 436 15.20 -15.44 12.58
CA ARG A 436 15.87 -16.58 13.23
C ARG A 436 15.33 -17.93 12.77
N SER A 437 14.06 -17.97 12.36
CA SER A 437 13.35 -19.23 12.08
C SER A 437 13.34 -19.62 10.61
N VAL A 438 13.57 -18.68 9.69
CA VAL A 438 13.50 -18.91 8.24
C VAL A 438 14.87 -18.75 7.59
N ASN A 439 15.27 -19.75 6.81
CA ASN A 439 16.45 -19.66 5.97
C ASN A 439 16.10 -19.00 4.63
N GLY A 440 16.18 -17.66 4.59
CA GLY A 440 15.90 -16.86 3.41
C GLY A 440 16.23 -15.39 3.64
N GLU A 441 16.08 -14.57 2.59
CA GLU A 441 16.30 -13.13 2.68
C GLU A 441 15.10 -12.45 3.36
N VAL A 442 15.26 -11.99 4.60
CA VAL A 442 14.19 -11.30 5.35
C VAL A 442 14.33 -9.79 5.23
N ILE A 443 13.33 -9.17 4.62
CA ILE A 443 13.22 -7.75 4.32
C ILE A 443 12.08 -7.19 5.17
N ALA A 444 12.37 -6.25 6.07
CA ALA A 444 11.37 -5.76 7.01
C ALA A 444 11.32 -4.23 7.09
N SER A 445 10.10 -3.72 7.21
CA SER A 445 9.80 -2.37 7.68
C SER A 445 8.78 -2.45 8.80
N THR A 446 9.24 -2.30 10.04
CA THR A 446 8.45 -2.38 11.28
C THR A 446 7.43 -1.25 11.41
N PHE A 447 6.36 -1.45 12.19
CA PHE A 447 5.23 -0.50 12.32
C PHE A 447 5.58 0.88 12.89
N ASP A 448 6.76 1.06 13.49
CA ASP A 448 7.25 2.35 14.01
C ASP A 448 7.68 3.32 12.89
N ARG A 449 7.67 2.86 11.63
CA ARG A 449 8.11 3.62 10.46
C ARG A 449 6.94 4.29 9.74
N PRO A 450 7.21 5.38 8.99
CA PRO A 450 6.16 6.05 8.23
C PRO A 450 5.66 5.18 7.06
N PRO A 451 4.38 5.33 6.64
CA PRO A 451 3.80 4.56 5.55
C PRO A 451 4.57 4.63 4.22
N SER A 452 5.23 5.75 3.93
CA SER A 452 6.05 5.90 2.71
C SER A 452 7.27 4.97 2.70
N GLU A 453 7.86 4.66 3.86
CA GLU A 453 8.97 3.70 3.93
C GLU A 453 8.48 2.28 3.66
N HIS A 454 7.28 1.92 4.13
CA HIS A 454 6.65 0.63 3.83
C HIS A 454 6.46 0.40 2.33
N THR A 455 5.95 1.42 1.62
CA THR A 455 5.74 1.32 0.18
C THR A 455 7.06 1.22 -0.57
N SER A 456 8.05 2.05 -0.25
CA SER A 456 9.36 2.03 -0.92
C SER A 456 10.11 0.70 -0.72
N VAL A 457 10.09 0.13 0.49
CA VAL A 457 10.73 -1.17 0.77
C VAL A 457 10.06 -2.29 -0.03
N ALA A 458 8.73 -2.32 -0.07
CA ALA A 458 7.99 -3.31 -0.84
C ALA A 458 8.23 -3.17 -2.35
N GLU A 459 8.26 -1.94 -2.88
CA GLU A 459 8.54 -1.68 -4.30
C GLU A 459 9.96 -2.14 -4.69
N LEU A 460 10.96 -1.84 -3.87
CA LEU A 460 12.32 -2.27 -4.15
C LEU A 460 12.47 -3.80 -4.04
N ALA A 461 11.78 -4.43 -3.08
CA ALA A 461 11.78 -5.89 -2.92
C ALA A 461 11.17 -6.61 -4.13
N ILE A 462 10.04 -6.12 -4.67
CA ILE A 462 9.43 -6.75 -5.84
C ILE A 462 10.23 -6.49 -7.12
N GLU A 463 10.83 -5.32 -7.28
CA GLU A 463 11.72 -5.06 -8.41
C GLU A 463 12.95 -5.98 -8.34
N ARG A 464 13.53 -6.19 -7.16
CA ARG A 464 14.60 -7.17 -6.96
C ARG A 464 14.19 -8.58 -7.39
N ALA A 465 13.01 -9.03 -6.97
CA ALA A 465 12.48 -10.33 -7.37
C ALA A 465 12.34 -10.45 -8.90
N LYS A 466 11.82 -9.42 -9.59
CA LYS A 466 11.73 -9.40 -11.05
C LYS A 466 13.10 -9.51 -11.72
N ARG A 467 14.11 -8.79 -11.23
CA ARG A 467 15.47 -8.84 -11.79
C ARG A 467 16.09 -10.24 -11.69
N LEU A 468 15.81 -10.98 -10.60
CA LEU A 468 16.25 -12.37 -10.43
C LEU A 468 15.52 -13.32 -11.40
N VAL A 469 14.21 -13.12 -11.59
CA VAL A 469 13.41 -13.93 -12.53
C VAL A 469 13.82 -13.72 -13.98
N GLU A 470 14.21 -12.50 -14.36
CA GLU A 470 14.79 -12.20 -15.68
C GLU A 470 16.11 -12.95 -15.94
N GLN A 471 16.79 -13.44 -14.90
CA GLN A 471 17.97 -14.31 -15.01
C GLN A 471 17.62 -15.80 -15.01
N GLY A 472 16.34 -16.17 -15.08
CA GLY A 472 15.91 -17.56 -15.08
C GLY A 472 15.75 -18.19 -13.69
N LYS A 473 15.81 -17.40 -12.60
CA LYS A 473 15.66 -17.94 -11.24
C LYS A 473 14.20 -18.06 -10.83
N ASP A 474 13.88 -19.11 -10.08
CA ASP A 474 12.62 -19.23 -9.37
C ASP A 474 12.68 -18.44 -8.07
N VAL A 475 11.79 -17.46 -7.91
CA VAL A 475 11.74 -16.58 -6.74
C VAL A 475 10.43 -16.77 -6.01
N VAL A 476 10.49 -16.95 -4.70
CA VAL A 476 9.32 -17.02 -3.82
C VAL A 476 9.34 -15.83 -2.88
N VAL A 477 8.29 -15.01 -2.93
CA VAL A 477 8.09 -13.87 -2.04
C VAL A 477 6.96 -14.17 -1.07
N LEU A 478 7.29 -14.24 0.22
CA LEU A 478 6.33 -14.33 1.31
C LEU A 478 6.04 -12.92 1.83
N LEU A 479 4.83 -12.40 1.62
CA LEU A 479 4.44 -11.05 2.03
C LEU A 479 3.54 -11.10 3.26
N ASP A 480 3.96 -10.43 4.32
CA ASP A 480 3.16 -10.22 5.53
C ASP A 480 3.01 -8.72 5.86
N SER A 481 1.91 -8.04 5.53
CA SER A 481 0.71 -8.53 4.83
C SER A 481 0.31 -7.62 3.67
N ILE A 482 -0.44 -8.16 2.70
CA ILE A 482 -0.95 -7.35 1.57
C ILE A 482 -1.97 -6.31 2.07
N THR A 483 -2.73 -6.63 3.12
CA THR A 483 -3.69 -5.69 3.72
C THR A 483 -2.99 -4.48 4.33
N ARG A 484 -1.91 -4.70 5.09
CA ARG A 484 -1.09 -3.62 5.65
C ARG A 484 -0.39 -2.81 4.56
N LEU A 485 0.10 -3.47 3.52
CA LEU A 485 0.66 -2.77 2.36
C LEU A 485 -0.41 -1.88 1.68
N GLY A 486 -1.63 -2.39 1.49
CA GLY A 486 -2.77 -1.61 0.98
C GLY A 486 -3.08 -0.37 1.83
N ARG A 487 -3.06 -0.51 3.16
CA ARG A 487 -3.19 0.62 4.10
C ARG A 487 -2.05 1.63 3.95
N ALA A 488 -0.82 1.16 3.80
CA ALA A 488 0.34 2.04 3.62
C ALA A 488 0.22 2.87 2.34
N TYR A 489 -0.20 2.29 1.22
CA TYR A 489 -0.46 3.03 -0.02
C TYR A 489 -1.62 4.01 0.13
N ASN A 490 -2.71 3.61 0.80
CA ASN A 490 -3.85 4.49 1.03
C ASN A 490 -3.47 5.73 1.85
N ASN A 491 -2.56 5.58 2.82
CA ASN A 491 -2.13 6.67 3.69
C ASN A 491 -1.02 7.55 3.10
N SER A 492 -0.25 7.04 2.13
CA SER A 492 0.88 7.75 1.51
C SER A 492 0.56 8.35 0.14
N SER A 493 -0.45 7.83 -0.56
CA SER A 493 -0.84 8.30 -1.89
C SER A 493 -1.61 9.62 -1.80
N PRO A 494 -1.41 10.55 -2.76
CA PRO A 494 -2.25 11.73 -2.89
C PRO A 494 -3.71 11.33 -3.11
N ALA A 495 -4.65 12.04 -2.46
CA ALA A 495 -6.07 11.76 -2.59
C ALA A 495 -6.54 11.94 -4.05
N SER A 496 -7.17 10.91 -4.61
CA SER A 496 -7.73 10.92 -5.98
C SER A 496 -9.08 11.63 -6.07
N GLY A 497 -9.73 11.89 -4.93
CA GLY A 497 -11.10 12.39 -4.85
C GLY A 497 -12.18 11.33 -5.10
N ARG A 498 -11.80 10.06 -5.36
CA ARG A 498 -12.72 8.91 -5.47
C ARG A 498 -12.43 7.91 -4.36
N ILE A 499 -13.22 8.02 -3.31
CA ILE A 499 -13.12 7.18 -2.11
C ILE A 499 -14.19 6.10 -2.20
N LEU A 500 -13.77 4.84 -2.14
CA LEU A 500 -14.63 3.66 -2.05
C LEU A 500 -15.22 3.55 -0.64
N SER A 501 -16.22 2.69 -0.50
CA SER A 501 -16.75 2.31 0.82
C SER A 501 -15.61 1.92 1.77
N GLY A 502 -15.70 2.32 3.04
CA GLY A 502 -14.65 2.04 4.02
C GLY A 502 -13.43 2.96 3.98
N GLY A 503 -13.47 4.07 3.24
CA GLY A 503 -12.43 5.11 3.29
C GLY A 503 -11.17 4.80 2.50
N VAL A 504 -11.26 3.86 1.55
CA VAL A 504 -10.16 3.41 0.71
C VAL A 504 -10.19 4.16 -0.61
N ASP A 505 -9.08 4.79 -0.99
CA ASP A 505 -8.94 5.45 -2.27
C ASP A 505 -8.81 4.43 -3.40
N SER A 506 -9.62 4.59 -4.46
CA SER A 506 -9.59 3.72 -5.63
C SER A 506 -8.22 3.62 -6.32
N ASN A 507 -7.44 4.69 -6.33
CA ASN A 507 -6.11 4.69 -6.95
C ASN A 507 -5.04 4.08 -6.03
N ALA A 508 -5.24 4.08 -4.72
CA ALA A 508 -4.28 3.54 -3.76
C ALA A 508 -4.15 2.01 -3.83
N LEU A 509 -5.16 1.31 -4.37
CA LEU A 509 -5.13 -0.14 -4.53
C LEU A 509 -4.39 -0.59 -5.79
N TYR A 510 -4.11 0.30 -6.73
CA TYR A 510 -3.45 -0.07 -7.98
C TYR A 510 -2.02 -0.62 -7.78
N PRO A 511 -1.12 0.03 -7.00
CA PRO A 511 0.22 -0.50 -6.81
C PRO A 511 0.27 -1.86 -6.09
N PRO A 512 -0.47 -2.10 -4.99
CA PRO A 512 -0.58 -3.43 -4.38
C PRO A 512 -1.14 -4.51 -5.31
N LYS A 513 -2.16 -4.17 -6.14
CA LYS A 513 -2.66 -5.11 -7.16
C LYS A 513 -1.57 -5.48 -8.16
N ARG A 514 -0.78 -4.49 -8.59
CA ARG A 514 0.38 -4.71 -9.48
C ARG A 514 1.47 -5.54 -8.79
N PHE A 515 1.68 -5.36 -7.49
CA PHE A 515 2.60 -6.17 -6.70
C PHE A 515 2.17 -7.64 -6.73
N LEU A 516 0.93 -7.95 -6.34
CA LEU A 516 0.42 -9.32 -6.32
C LEU A 516 0.33 -9.92 -7.75
N GLY A 517 -0.10 -9.12 -8.72
CA GLY A 517 -0.16 -9.49 -10.14
C GLY A 517 1.20 -9.63 -10.84
N ALA A 518 2.31 -9.30 -10.15
CA ALA A 518 3.63 -9.60 -10.68
C ALA A 518 3.86 -11.11 -10.71
N ALA A 519 3.35 -11.87 -9.73
CA ALA A 519 3.56 -13.31 -9.66
C ALA A 519 2.94 -14.04 -10.86
N ARG A 520 3.78 -14.83 -11.52
CA ARG A 520 3.47 -15.56 -12.76
C ARG A 520 4.56 -16.61 -12.99
N ASN A 521 4.18 -17.72 -13.60
CA ASN A 521 5.13 -18.62 -14.23
C ASN A 521 5.55 -18.02 -15.58
N ILE A 522 6.78 -18.24 -16.04
CA ILE A 522 7.27 -17.64 -17.29
C ILE A 522 7.78 -18.72 -18.22
N GLU A 523 7.36 -18.62 -19.48
CA GLU A 523 7.88 -19.48 -20.54
C GLU A 523 9.36 -19.20 -20.82
N ASN A 524 10.20 -20.25 -20.82
CA ASN A 524 11.65 -20.15 -21.04
C ASN A 524 12.39 -19.21 -20.07
N GLY A 525 11.83 -19.02 -18.87
CA GLY A 525 12.40 -18.20 -17.80
C GLY A 525 12.25 -18.87 -16.44
N GLY A 526 12.50 -18.10 -15.38
CA GLY A 526 12.18 -18.52 -14.01
C GLY A 526 10.74 -18.21 -13.64
N SER A 527 10.35 -18.47 -12.40
CA SER A 527 9.00 -18.14 -11.91
C SER A 527 9.01 -17.11 -10.79
N LEU A 528 7.97 -16.29 -10.71
CA LEU A 528 7.72 -15.42 -9.55
C LEU A 528 6.51 -15.93 -8.79
N THR A 529 6.73 -16.51 -7.62
CA THR A 529 5.67 -16.95 -6.70
C THR A 529 5.47 -15.89 -5.62
N ILE A 530 4.25 -15.45 -5.36
CA ILE A 530 3.92 -14.56 -4.25
C ILE A 530 2.86 -15.24 -3.39
N ILE A 531 3.19 -15.42 -2.11
CA ILE A 531 2.26 -15.90 -1.09
C ILE A 531 2.08 -14.75 -0.11
N ALA A 532 0.92 -14.11 -0.15
CA ALA A 532 0.65 -12.95 0.69
C ALA A 532 -0.43 -13.28 1.72
N THR A 533 -0.25 -12.81 2.95
CA THR A 533 -1.30 -12.89 3.96
C THR A 533 -2.28 -11.73 3.78
N ALA A 534 -3.57 -12.00 3.95
CA ALA A 534 -4.63 -11.01 3.93
C ALA A 534 -5.42 -11.09 5.23
N MET A 535 -5.56 -9.96 5.92
CA MET A 535 -6.32 -9.89 7.16
C MET A 535 -7.81 -9.71 6.87
N VAL A 536 -8.63 -10.53 7.51
CA VAL A 536 -10.11 -10.45 7.46
C VAL A 536 -10.68 -10.38 8.87
N GLU A 537 -11.96 -10.06 9.00
CA GLU A 537 -12.67 -10.00 10.29
C GLU A 537 -12.01 -9.07 11.33
N THR A 538 -11.31 -8.03 10.87
CA THR A 538 -10.66 -7.03 11.74
C THR A 538 -11.65 -6.03 12.35
N GLY A 539 -12.90 -6.03 11.87
CA GLY A 539 -13.90 -5.01 12.18
C GLY A 539 -13.74 -3.72 11.36
N SER A 540 -12.75 -3.64 10.47
CA SER A 540 -12.54 -2.48 9.59
C SER A 540 -13.17 -2.72 8.22
N THR A 541 -14.13 -1.87 7.84
CA THR A 541 -14.74 -1.91 6.50
C THR A 541 -13.71 -1.67 5.39
N GLY A 542 -12.68 -0.87 5.66
CA GLY A 542 -11.57 -0.67 4.73
C GLY A 542 -10.78 -1.96 4.45
N ASP A 543 -10.52 -2.80 5.47
CA ASP A 543 -9.84 -4.08 5.26
C ASP A 543 -10.68 -5.04 4.43
N THR A 544 -12.00 -5.07 4.65
CA THR A 544 -12.92 -5.88 3.84
C THR A 544 -12.85 -5.48 2.38
N VAL A 545 -12.89 -4.18 2.08
CA VAL A 545 -12.77 -3.69 0.69
C VAL A 545 -11.41 -4.01 0.09
N ILE A 546 -10.32 -3.83 0.84
CA ILE A 546 -8.97 -4.21 0.40
C ILE A 546 -8.92 -5.70 0.06
N PHE A 547 -9.48 -6.56 0.91
CA PHE A 547 -9.50 -8.01 0.70
C PHE A 547 -10.27 -8.40 -0.56
N GLU A 548 -11.50 -7.91 -0.74
CA GLU A 548 -12.34 -8.22 -1.91
C GLU A 548 -11.64 -7.83 -3.23
N GLU A 549 -10.93 -6.70 -3.23
CA GLU A 549 -10.19 -6.22 -4.39
C GLU A 549 -8.97 -7.09 -4.75
N PHE A 550 -8.35 -7.75 -3.76
CA PHE A 550 -7.22 -8.66 -4.00
C PHE A 550 -7.64 -10.10 -4.25
N LYS A 551 -8.78 -10.54 -3.71
CA LYS A 551 -9.34 -11.87 -3.92
C LYS A 551 -9.46 -12.20 -5.42
N GLY A 552 -9.95 -11.25 -6.22
CA GLY A 552 -10.04 -11.40 -7.68
C GLY A 552 -8.69 -11.46 -8.42
N THR A 553 -7.59 -11.07 -7.78
CA THR A 553 -6.24 -11.04 -8.38
C THR A 553 -5.47 -12.34 -8.12
N GLY A 554 -5.73 -12.99 -6.98
CA GLY A 554 -5.15 -14.28 -6.60
C GLY A 554 -5.69 -15.45 -7.43
N ASN A 555 -4.92 -16.54 -7.48
CA ASN A 555 -5.34 -17.80 -8.10
C ASN A 555 -5.21 -19.01 -7.15
N ALA A 556 -4.79 -18.80 -5.90
CA ALA A 556 -4.90 -19.76 -4.82
C ALA A 556 -5.30 -19.03 -3.52
N GLU A 557 -6.15 -19.66 -2.73
CA GLU A 557 -6.68 -19.10 -1.48
C GLU A 557 -6.64 -20.15 -0.38
N LEU A 558 -5.99 -19.83 0.74
CA LEU A 558 -6.02 -20.62 1.97
C LEU A 558 -6.74 -19.80 3.03
N LYS A 559 -7.96 -20.20 3.38
CA LYS A 559 -8.73 -19.52 4.41
C LYS A 559 -8.49 -20.16 5.77
N LEU A 560 -8.18 -19.33 6.76
CA LEU A 560 -8.12 -19.74 8.16
C LEU A 560 -9.41 -19.32 8.87
N ASP A 561 -9.86 -20.16 9.79
CA ASP A 561 -11.10 -19.94 10.53
C ASP A 561 -10.82 -19.66 12.01
N ARG A 562 -11.43 -18.57 12.51
CA ARG A 562 -11.31 -18.16 13.89
C ARG A 562 -11.94 -19.18 14.85
N ALA A 563 -13.11 -19.72 14.55
CA ALA A 563 -13.80 -20.70 15.40
C ALA A 563 -13.02 -22.01 15.52
N ILE A 564 -12.31 -22.43 14.47
CA ILE A 564 -11.40 -23.59 14.52
C ILE A 564 -10.21 -23.29 15.45
N SER A 565 -9.62 -22.09 15.34
CA SER A 565 -8.49 -21.67 16.18
C SER A 565 -8.85 -21.51 17.66
N GLU A 566 -10.04 -20.99 17.98
CA GLU A 566 -10.53 -20.82 19.36
C GLU A 566 -10.73 -22.16 20.08
N ARG A 567 -11.00 -23.24 19.33
CA ARG A 567 -11.05 -24.62 19.81
C ARG A 567 -9.67 -25.29 19.89
N ARG A 568 -8.59 -24.56 19.62
CA ARG A 568 -7.19 -25.03 19.65
C ARG A 568 -6.87 -26.15 18.66
N ILE A 569 -7.56 -26.19 17.52
CA ILE A 569 -7.22 -27.10 16.43
C ILE A 569 -6.29 -26.36 15.45
N PHE A 570 -5.10 -26.93 15.23
CA PHE A 570 -4.10 -26.38 14.32
C PHE A 570 -3.61 -27.48 13.35
N PRO A 571 -3.46 -27.17 12.05
CA PRO A 571 -3.69 -25.88 11.41
C PRO A 571 -5.18 -25.50 11.34
N ALA A 572 -5.50 -24.22 11.57
CA ALA A 572 -6.88 -23.71 11.63
C ALA A 572 -7.43 -23.40 10.23
N VAL A 573 -7.29 -24.34 9.30
CA VAL A 573 -7.66 -24.18 7.88
C VAL A 573 -9.13 -24.56 7.67
N ASP A 574 -9.87 -23.68 7.01
CA ASP A 574 -11.20 -23.96 6.49
C ASP A 574 -11.07 -24.66 5.14
N VAL A 575 -11.36 -25.95 5.11
CA VAL A 575 -11.10 -26.82 3.95
C VAL A 575 -11.97 -26.45 2.75
N ASN A 576 -13.23 -26.12 2.97
CA ASN A 576 -14.24 -25.97 1.92
C ASN A 576 -13.98 -24.76 0.98
N PRO A 577 -13.72 -23.55 1.49
CA PRO A 577 -13.41 -22.39 0.64
C PRO A 577 -11.95 -22.30 0.21
N SER A 578 -11.07 -23.18 0.70
CA SER A 578 -9.65 -23.17 0.33
C SER A 578 -9.40 -23.99 -0.93
N GLY A 579 -8.52 -23.51 -1.80
CA GLY A 579 -8.16 -24.21 -3.02
C GLY A 579 -7.30 -23.40 -3.97
N THR A 580 -6.84 -24.10 -5.01
CA THR A 580 -6.02 -23.55 -6.10
C THR A 580 -6.79 -23.65 -7.41
N ARG A 581 -6.78 -22.59 -8.22
CA ARG A 581 -7.35 -22.63 -9.58
C ARG A 581 -6.43 -23.42 -10.51
N LYS A 582 -7.02 -24.27 -11.36
CA LYS A 582 -6.30 -25.17 -12.26
C LYS A 582 -5.29 -26.05 -11.52
N ASP A 583 -5.70 -26.61 -10.38
CA ASP A 583 -4.82 -27.46 -9.57
C ASP A 583 -4.44 -28.76 -10.31
N GLU A 584 -5.21 -29.20 -11.30
CA GLU A 584 -4.90 -30.31 -12.19
C GLU A 584 -3.57 -30.17 -12.95
N LEU A 585 -3.10 -28.95 -13.20
CA LEU A 585 -1.81 -28.71 -13.86
C LEU A 585 -0.60 -28.95 -12.95
N LEU A 586 -0.83 -29.03 -11.64
CA LEU A 586 0.22 -29.21 -10.63
C LEU A 586 0.35 -30.67 -10.18
N LEU A 587 -0.56 -31.53 -10.63
CA LEU A 587 -0.79 -32.85 -10.08
C LEU A 587 -0.71 -33.89 -11.19
N VAL A 588 -0.29 -35.09 -10.80
CA VAL A 588 -0.37 -36.24 -11.70
C VAL A 588 -1.86 -36.61 -11.87
N PRO A 589 -2.34 -37.05 -13.06
CA PRO A 589 -3.75 -37.32 -13.28
C PRO A 589 -4.40 -38.29 -12.27
N GLU A 590 -3.67 -39.31 -11.82
CA GLU A 590 -4.14 -40.23 -10.78
C GLU A 590 -4.30 -39.55 -9.42
N GLU A 591 -3.32 -38.72 -9.03
CA GLU A 591 -3.35 -37.93 -7.79
C GLU A 591 -4.54 -36.95 -7.81
N ALA A 592 -4.76 -36.28 -8.95
CA ALA A 592 -5.87 -35.34 -9.13
C ALA A 592 -7.24 -35.99 -8.94
N ARG A 593 -7.45 -37.20 -9.46
CA ARG A 593 -8.69 -37.99 -9.26
C ARG A 593 -8.92 -38.31 -7.78
N ILE A 594 -7.89 -38.77 -7.08
CA ILE A 594 -7.99 -39.10 -5.65
C ILE A 594 -8.24 -37.84 -4.82
N MET A 595 -7.59 -36.73 -5.13
CA MET A 595 -7.82 -35.47 -4.41
C MET A 595 -9.20 -34.87 -4.67
N THR A 596 -9.76 -35.05 -5.86
CA THR A 596 -11.15 -34.68 -6.14
C THR A 596 -12.11 -35.52 -5.30
N LYS A 597 -11.86 -36.83 -5.18
CA LYS A 597 -12.62 -37.72 -4.29
C LYS A 597 -12.52 -37.27 -2.83
N LEU A 598 -11.31 -36.96 -2.34
CA LEU A 598 -11.09 -36.42 -1.01
C LEU A 598 -11.87 -35.12 -0.79
N ARG A 599 -11.82 -34.18 -1.73
CA ARG A 599 -12.55 -32.90 -1.64
C ARG A 599 -14.07 -33.13 -1.59
N ARG A 600 -14.61 -34.07 -2.37
CA ARG A 600 -16.04 -34.45 -2.29
C ARG A 600 -16.43 -34.98 -0.91
N ILE A 601 -15.62 -35.87 -0.33
CA ILE A 601 -15.85 -36.40 1.03
C ILE A 601 -15.84 -35.28 2.08
N LEU A 602 -14.86 -34.37 2.01
CA LEU A 602 -14.73 -33.27 2.96
C LEU A 602 -15.82 -32.21 2.80
N SER A 603 -16.31 -31.98 1.57
CA SER A 603 -17.37 -31.00 1.29
C SER A 603 -18.73 -31.35 1.90
N GLY A 604 -18.98 -32.64 2.18
CA GLY A 604 -20.20 -33.10 2.86
C GLY A 604 -20.17 -32.89 4.38
N LEU A 605 -19.04 -32.45 4.94
CA LEU A 605 -18.86 -32.21 6.37
C LEU A 605 -18.84 -30.72 6.68
N ASP A 606 -19.19 -30.35 7.91
CA ASP A 606 -18.96 -29.01 8.41
C ASP A 606 -17.44 -28.74 8.49
N SER A 607 -17.04 -27.47 8.33
CA SER A 607 -15.61 -27.08 8.29
C SER A 607 -14.80 -27.60 9.49
N PHE A 608 -15.42 -27.66 10.67
CA PHE A 608 -14.79 -28.19 11.87
C PHE A 608 -14.59 -29.71 11.82
N ALA A 609 -15.62 -30.49 11.49
CA ALA A 609 -15.47 -31.94 11.37
C ALA A 609 -14.55 -32.32 10.20
N ALA A 610 -14.56 -31.57 9.10
CA ALA A 610 -13.70 -31.81 7.95
C ALA A 610 -12.20 -31.74 8.33
N ILE A 611 -11.77 -30.65 8.97
CA ILE A 611 -10.36 -30.47 9.35
C ILE A 611 -9.95 -31.46 10.47
N ASP A 612 -10.84 -31.72 11.44
CA ASP A 612 -10.55 -32.66 12.53
C ASP A 612 -10.41 -34.10 12.03
N LEU A 613 -11.29 -34.52 11.11
CA LEU A 613 -11.19 -35.81 10.43
C LEU A 613 -9.88 -35.91 9.64
N LEU A 614 -9.55 -34.89 8.84
CA LEU A 614 -8.33 -34.87 8.04
C LEU A 614 -7.08 -34.98 8.93
N ILE A 615 -6.98 -34.17 9.99
CA ILE A 615 -5.87 -34.21 10.95
C ILE A 615 -5.76 -35.59 11.61
N LYS A 616 -6.89 -36.19 12.02
CA LYS A 616 -6.91 -37.52 12.63
C LYS A 616 -6.40 -38.61 11.70
N GLN A 617 -6.74 -38.56 10.41
CA GLN A 617 -6.25 -39.53 9.44
C GLN A 617 -4.79 -39.29 9.04
N LEU A 618 -4.37 -38.03 8.88
CA LEU A 618 -2.97 -37.69 8.61
C LEU A 618 -2.03 -38.11 9.74
N LYS A 619 -2.47 -38.07 11.00
CA LYS A 619 -1.70 -38.59 12.15
C LYS A 619 -1.44 -40.09 12.11
N LYS A 620 -2.26 -40.87 11.38
CA LYS A 620 -2.08 -42.32 11.24
C LYS A 620 -1.10 -42.70 10.14
N THR A 621 -0.78 -41.76 9.25
CA THR A 621 0.06 -41.99 8.06
C THR A 621 1.34 -41.19 8.16
N ARG A 622 2.41 -41.71 7.54
CA ARG A 622 3.71 -41.04 7.54
C ARG A 622 3.82 -40.03 6.41
N SER A 623 3.11 -40.24 5.30
CA SER A 623 3.15 -39.36 4.14
C SER A 623 1.77 -39.10 3.54
N ASN A 624 1.65 -38.03 2.75
CA ASN A 624 0.47 -37.76 1.95
C ASN A 624 0.23 -38.82 0.88
N GLY A 625 1.31 -39.38 0.30
CA GLY A 625 1.19 -40.51 -0.63
C GLY A 625 0.50 -41.72 -0.01
N GLU A 626 0.94 -42.13 1.19
CA GLU A 626 0.32 -43.24 1.94
C GLU A 626 -1.16 -42.97 2.26
N PHE A 627 -1.46 -41.74 2.69
CA PHE A 627 -2.82 -41.30 2.97
C PHE A 627 -3.71 -41.37 1.72
N LEU A 628 -3.24 -40.88 0.57
CA LEU A 628 -4.00 -40.91 -0.69
C LEU A 628 -4.28 -42.35 -1.16
N MET A 629 -3.35 -43.29 -0.96
CA MET A 629 -3.60 -44.72 -1.26
C MET A 629 -4.73 -45.31 -0.38
N GLN A 630 -4.81 -44.92 0.88
CA GLN A 630 -5.90 -45.35 1.77
C GLN A 630 -7.25 -44.79 1.29
N VAL A 631 -7.30 -43.52 0.88
CA VAL A 631 -8.51 -42.88 0.34
C VAL A 631 -8.95 -43.50 -1.00
N ALA A 632 -7.99 -43.90 -1.84
CA ALA A 632 -8.26 -44.63 -3.07
C ALA A 632 -8.91 -46.00 -2.77
N SER A 633 -8.37 -46.71 -1.76
CA SER A 633 -8.80 -48.06 -1.38
C SER A 633 -10.13 -48.10 -0.60
N SER A 634 -10.49 -47.04 0.12
CA SER A 634 -11.80 -46.93 0.77
C SER A 634 -12.91 -46.75 -0.28
N ALA A 635 -13.66 -47.83 -0.54
CA ALA A 635 -14.71 -47.98 -1.56
C ALA A 635 -16.08 -47.34 -1.17
N PRO A 636 -17.00 -47.10 -2.14
CA PRO A 636 -16.92 -47.54 -3.54
C PRO A 636 -16.74 -46.42 -4.56
N MET A 637 -15.90 -46.72 -5.56
CA MET A 637 -16.03 -46.22 -6.93
C MET A 637 -17.37 -46.73 -7.48
N ALA A 638 -18.40 -45.92 -7.36
CA ALA A 638 -19.68 -46.09 -8.03
C ALA A 638 -20.24 -44.70 -8.36
N ALA A 639 -19.61 -44.06 -9.34
CA ALA A 639 -20.28 -43.17 -10.26
C ALA A 639 -19.58 -43.44 -11.60
N ASP A 640 -20.38 -43.95 -12.52
CA ASP A 640 -20.02 -44.59 -13.77
C ASP A 640 -19.09 -43.76 -14.65
N THR A 641 -18.40 -44.53 -15.50
CA THR A 641 -18.06 -44.18 -16.87
C THR A 641 -19.04 -43.20 -17.51
N ASP A 642 -18.71 -41.91 -17.45
CA ASP A 642 -19.00 -41.00 -18.55
C ASP A 642 -17.66 -40.42 -18.97
N GLU A 643 -17.15 -40.96 -20.08
CA GLU A 643 -16.17 -40.30 -20.93
C GLU A 643 -16.77 -38.97 -21.40
N GLU A 644 -16.66 -37.91 -20.60
CA GLU A 644 -16.72 -36.57 -21.15
C GLU A 644 -15.37 -36.27 -21.80
N ASP A 645 -15.30 -36.63 -23.08
CA ASP A 645 -14.37 -36.09 -24.06
C ASP A 645 -14.31 -34.56 -23.94
N TYR A 646 -13.27 -34.04 -23.29
CA TYR A 646 -12.89 -32.65 -23.46
C TYR A 646 -12.03 -32.53 -24.71
N LYS A 647 -12.66 -32.07 -25.80
CA LYS A 647 -11.99 -31.46 -26.95
C LYS A 647 -11.37 -30.11 -26.62
#